data_AF-A0A5Q0BE42-F1
#
_entry.id   AF-A0A5Q0BE42-F1
#
_cell.length_a   1.000
_cell.length_b   1.000
_cell.length_c   1.000
_cell.angle_alpha   90.00
_cell.angle_beta   90.00
_cell.angle_gamma   90.00
#
_symmetry.space_group_name_H-M   'P 1'
#
loop_
_entity.id
_entity.type
_entity.pdbx_description
1 polymer ?
#
loop_
_entity_poly.entity_id
_entity_poly.type
_entity_poly.pdbx_seq_one_letter_code
_entity_poly.pdbx_strand_id
1 'polypeptide(L)'
;MNNKNIPGSRAAEWLVPAMGGTIFFAAFYLRYSQIYPGGLNLLDDGIITMSHARNLVDYGFIGVGPSGERVEGYSAPVQFFVYAFLYLVSDIGILEYAQKQTFVCTVALGIIFTLFFSERKYFSLLAALVCATGLTQLTSFIQWQGSGMENAITHLLFLLTVYLFYDFARKKRINYIFMAIPFLASISRLDGIYHIFPLLVIFSAYWLVVEKSYRGFIFLVATMTVWAGYNSWRFLYFGDLSPNTAYAQGISIGTRLSALISLNQDFLAESLTLSKSIFSYHGGYYLLSAAPFFVCLEWKKEKERALVFLLSLSIILTAVLNPVFLGPTRLDITRSTTQMAIFVFTAIFCMFYSIKTKIFFYFTPLLVLLAVVAHKNNYVQPYDCCWKLEEFNSIRKELKEVADREAIPRPTISNPDLGLMSWYKQFNIVDLGMLGSQIMAKLKNGPLVADYFFDFAAPDMIESHEYWSCVYYESIFADARFKEKYQPIRESLVTYEPCGRKTLPVGVWIRKDIIKSSTAPERMLMNDLAKNLNVERISSELDQCLATDSNCTYVARAAYRFLPELRVNGQLEKTKSIFAKSPTRDFDMFLLTGFSDGKSNENAIAFLFNNFLQKNGLARADSGKGYDIYINKDYVAYLNNNCSSESIATPFYLHVFPSNPDSLSSKEKTNGYANLDFNFLIQGNLDLNLRAHGFKAGNMCGAIRKLPDWDVGNIRTGQWIPKNQALVWEKTVASMK
;
A
#
# COMPACT_ATOMS: atom_id res chain seq x y z
N MET A 1 -50.02 13.44 31.90
CA MET A 1 -50.52 12.10 31.54
C MET A 1 -49.35 11.31 30.99
N ASN A 2 -48.85 10.36 31.78
CA ASN A 2 -47.71 9.52 31.44
C ASN A 2 -48.12 8.49 30.39
N ASN A 3 -47.70 8.70 29.14
CA ASN A 3 -47.81 7.70 28.09
C ASN A 3 -46.99 6.47 28.50
N LYS A 4 -47.70 5.45 29.00
CA LYS A 4 -47.13 4.14 29.30
C LYS A 4 -46.45 3.62 28.03
N ASN A 5 -45.17 3.23 28.18
CA ASN A 5 -44.37 2.58 27.16
C ASN A 5 -45.10 1.33 26.63
N ILE A 6 -45.86 1.48 25.54
CA ILE A 6 -46.40 0.33 24.81
C ILE A 6 -45.21 -0.31 24.08
N PRO A 7 -44.86 -1.58 24.36
CA PRO A 7 -43.69 -2.25 23.77
C PRO A 7 -43.66 -2.28 22.23
N GLY A 8 -44.80 -2.03 21.57
CA GLY A 8 -44.92 -1.96 20.11
C GLY A 8 -44.35 -0.70 19.45
N SER A 9 -44.01 0.39 20.18
CA SER A 9 -43.56 1.64 19.54
C SER A 9 -42.14 1.54 18.95
N ARG A 10 -41.27 0.71 19.52
CA ARG A 10 -39.85 0.63 19.12
C ARG A 10 -39.66 0.01 17.74
N ALA A 11 -40.47 -0.97 17.36
CA ALA A 11 -40.39 -1.58 16.03
C ALA A 11 -40.75 -0.56 14.93
N ALA A 12 -41.74 0.30 15.18
CA ALA A 12 -42.15 1.35 14.25
C ALA A 12 -41.09 2.45 14.06
N GLU A 13 -40.20 2.67 15.05
CA GLU A 13 -39.09 3.63 14.95
C GLU A 13 -38.00 3.16 13.97
N TRP A 14 -37.79 1.85 13.84
CA TRP A 14 -36.77 1.27 12.95
C TRP A 14 -37.25 1.04 11.51
N LEU A 15 -38.56 1.11 11.27
CA LEU A 15 -39.13 0.90 9.93
C LEU A 15 -38.57 1.90 8.91
N VAL A 16 -38.52 3.19 9.26
CA VAL A 16 -38.06 4.25 8.35
C VAL A 16 -36.56 4.10 8.02
N PRO A 17 -35.65 3.92 9.00
CA PRO A 17 -34.25 3.61 8.69
C PRO A 17 -34.06 2.35 7.85
N ALA A 18 -34.79 1.27 8.14
CA ALA A 18 -34.70 0.02 7.36
C ALA A 18 -35.14 0.21 5.90
N MET A 19 -36.21 0.97 5.67
CA MET A 19 -36.62 1.37 4.32
C MET A 19 -35.54 2.21 3.63
N GLY A 20 -34.90 3.15 4.34
CA GLY A 20 -33.77 3.92 3.83
C GLY A 20 -32.57 3.07 3.41
N GLY A 21 -32.22 2.05 4.20
CA GLY A 21 -31.22 1.04 3.84
C GLY A 21 -31.58 0.26 2.57
N THR A 22 -32.84 -0.14 2.46
CA THR A 22 -33.36 -0.84 1.27
C THR A 22 -33.30 0.03 0.02
N ILE A 23 -33.69 1.31 0.13
CA ILE A 23 -33.61 2.29 -0.96
C ILE A 23 -32.16 2.47 -1.44
N PHE A 24 -31.23 2.64 -0.50
CA PHE A 24 -29.80 2.78 -0.82
C PHE A 24 -29.28 1.58 -1.59
N PHE A 25 -29.54 0.37 -1.09
CA PHE A 25 -29.10 -0.85 -1.74
C PHE A 25 -29.76 -1.04 -3.11
N ALA A 26 -31.07 -0.79 -3.25
CA ALA A 26 -31.76 -0.92 -4.52
C ALA A 26 -31.20 0.06 -5.58
N ALA A 27 -31.03 1.34 -5.24
CA ALA A 27 -30.46 2.34 -6.14
C ALA A 27 -29.00 1.98 -6.53
N PHE A 28 -28.19 1.60 -5.54
CA PHE A 28 -26.82 1.13 -5.77
C PHE A 28 -26.78 -0.08 -6.69
N TYR A 29 -27.52 -1.14 -6.37
CA TYR A 29 -27.52 -2.41 -7.09
C TYR A 29 -28.04 -2.25 -8.52
N LEU A 30 -29.10 -1.48 -8.73
CA LEU A 30 -29.62 -1.20 -10.08
C LEU A 30 -28.55 -0.55 -10.95
N ARG A 31 -27.84 0.47 -10.44
CA ARG A 31 -26.76 1.08 -11.21
C ARG A 31 -25.55 0.16 -11.35
N TYR A 32 -25.14 -0.51 -10.28
CA TYR A 32 -23.96 -1.37 -10.25
C TYR A 32 -24.10 -2.55 -11.22
N SER A 33 -25.28 -3.16 -11.29
CA SER A 33 -25.61 -4.25 -12.23
C SER A 33 -25.54 -3.86 -13.72
N GLN A 34 -25.62 -2.57 -14.03
CA GLN A 34 -25.50 -2.05 -15.41
C GLN A 34 -24.04 -1.84 -15.81
N ILE A 35 -23.12 -1.84 -14.85
CA ILE A 35 -21.70 -1.70 -15.16
C ILE A 35 -21.17 -3.05 -15.61
N TYR A 36 -20.41 -3.05 -16.69
CA TYR A 36 -19.82 -4.26 -17.27
C TYR A 36 -19.12 -5.07 -16.16
N PRO A 37 -19.45 -6.36 -15.98
CA PRO A 37 -18.93 -7.16 -14.86
C PRO A 37 -17.40 -7.17 -14.76
N GLY A 38 -16.71 -7.21 -15.91
CA GLY A 38 -15.25 -7.18 -15.95
C GLY A 38 -14.63 -5.81 -15.70
N GLY A 39 -15.41 -4.75 -15.50
CA GLY A 39 -14.90 -3.41 -15.22
C GLY A 39 -14.78 -3.07 -13.74
N LEU A 40 -15.50 -3.78 -12.84
CA LEU A 40 -15.65 -3.36 -11.43
C LEU A 40 -15.86 -4.45 -10.38
N ASN A 41 -16.13 -5.69 -10.78
CA ASN A 41 -16.29 -6.74 -9.80
C ASN A 41 -14.92 -7.24 -9.37
N LEU A 42 -14.58 -7.02 -8.09
CA LEU A 42 -13.47 -7.68 -7.38
C LEU A 42 -12.10 -7.35 -7.94
N LEU A 43 -11.58 -6.21 -7.49
CA LEU A 43 -10.21 -5.83 -7.81
C LEU A 43 -9.24 -6.73 -7.05
N ASP A 44 -8.22 -7.21 -7.76
CA ASP A 44 -7.18 -8.11 -7.23
C ASP A 44 -6.51 -7.56 -5.96
N ASP A 45 -6.30 -6.24 -5.90
CA ASP A 45 -5.74 -5.54 -4.74
C ASP A 45 -6.50 -5.81 -3.42
N GLY A 46 -7.83 -5.94 -3.47
CA GLY A 46 -8.62 -6.25 -2.27
C GLY A 46 -8.32 -7.65 -1.72
N ILE A 47 -7.92 -8.56 -2.60
CA ILE A 47 -7.58 -9.95 -2.28
C ILE A 47 -6.26 -10.03 -1.52
N ILE A 48 -5.35 -9.07 -1.69
CA ILE A 48 -4.10 -9.01 -0.92
C ILE A 48 -4.41 -9.01 0.58
N THR A 49 -5.30 -8.12 1.04
CA THR A 49 -5.74 -8.06 2.45
C THR A 49 -6.34 -9.38 2.92
N MET A 50 -7.20 -10.01 2.11
CA MET A 50 -7.83 -11.30 2.42
C MET A 50 -6.82 -12.45 2.44
N SER A 51 -5.80 -12.41 1.59
CA SER A 51 -4.72 -13.38 1.51
C SER A 51 -3.84 -13.34 2.76
N HIS A 52 -3.52 -12.15 3.28
CA HIS A 52 -2.84 -12.01 4.57
C HIS A 52 -3.67 -12.58 5.72
N ALA A 53 -4.97 -12.28 5.73
CA ALA A 53 -5.89 -12.76 6.76
C ALA A 53 -6.03 -14.28 6.74
N ARG A 54 -6.14 -14.89 5.56
CA ARG A 54 -6.07 -16.35 5.39
C ARG A 54 -4.74 -16.91 5.90
N ASN A 55 -3.61 -16.27 5.60
CA ASN A 55 -2.30 -16.73 6.06
C ASN A 55 -2.18 -16.75 7.59
N LEU A 56 -2.79 -15.78 8.27
CA LEU A 56 -2.86 -15.77 9.73
C LEU A 56 -3.63 -16.99 10.25
N VAL A 57 -4.77 -17.32 9.63
CA VAL A 57 -5.60 -18.46 10.03
C VAL A 57 -4.92 -19.80 9.72
N ASP A 58 -4.40 -19.97 8.50
CA ASP A 58 -3.86 -21.25 8.02
C ASP A 58 -2.45 -21.55 8.58
N TYR A 59 -1.62 -20.53 8.82
CA TYR A 59 -0.21 -20.71 9.15
C TYR A 59 0.23 -20.01 10.45
N GLY A 60 -0.64 -19.25 11.11
CA GLY A 60 -0.38 -18.64 12.41
C GLY A 60 0.46 -17.35 12.38
N PHE A 61 0.65 -16.72 11.22
CA PHE A 61 1.36 -15.44 11.11
C PHE A 61 0.84 -14.57 9.97
N ILE A 62 1.06 -13.26 10.08
CA ILE A 62 0.61 -12.28 9.08
C ILE A 62 1.69 -12.13 8.00
N GLY A 63 1.44 -12.71 6.83
CA GLY A 63 2.35 -12.72 5.69
C GLY A 63 1.63 -13.15 4.40
N VAL A 64 2.36 -13.19 3.29
CA VAL A 64 1.76 -13.47 1.97
C VAL A 64 1.77 -14.97 1.66
N GLY A 65 2.92 -15.63 1.82
CA GLY A 65 3.10 -17.04 1.49
C GLY A 65 3.23 -17.94 2.72
N PRO A 66 2.99 -19.27 2.56
CA PRO A 66 3.12 -20.25 3.65
C PRO A 66 4.49 -20.27 4.33
N SER A 67 5.56 -20.16 3.53
CA SER A 67 6.94 -20.11 4.02
C SER A 67 7.43 -18.69 4.25
N GLY A 68 6.66 -17.67 3.84
CA GLY A 68 7.12 -16.29 3.72
C GLY A 68 7.45 -15.60 5.05
N GLU A 69 7.95 -14.38 4.93
CA GLU A 69 8.22 -13.51 6.07
C GLU A 69 6.94 -12.92 6.68
N ARG A 70 7.05 -12.39 7.91
CA ARG A 70 6.05 -11.47 8.44
C ARG A 70 6.11 -10.19 7.63
N VAL A 71 4.99 -9.75 7.07
CA VAL A 71 4.96 -8.51 6.31
C VAL A 71 3.57 -7.91 6.34
N GLU A 72 3.51 -6.61 6.62
CA GLU A 72 2.29 -5.82 6.55
C GLU A 72 2.09 -5.31 5.12
N GLY A 73 1.73 -6.24 4.22
CA GLY A 73 1.48 -5.97 2.80
C GLY A 73 0.05 -5.51 2.49
N TYR A 74 -0.75 -5.26 3.52
CA TYR A 74 -2.12 -4.75 3.39
C TYR A 74 -2.25 -3.36 4.03
N SER A 75 -3.20 -2.57 3.54
CA SER A 75 -3.47 -1.22 4.04
C SER A 75 -4.80 -1.09 4.78
N ALA A 76 -5.56 -2.18 4.92
CA ALA A 76 -6.92 -2.20 5.47
C ALA A 76 -7.10 -3.13 6.69
N PRO A 77 -6.58 -2.77 7.87
CA PRO A 77 -6.65 -3.61 9.08
C PRO A 77 -8.04 -4.08 9.49
N VAL A 78 -9.08 -3.25 9.38
CA VAL A 78 -10.44 -3.68 9.76
C VAL A 78 -10.93 -4.79 8.83
N GLN A 79 -10.76 -4.63 7.51
CA GLN A 79 -11.12 -5.66 6.54
C GLN A 79 -10.34 -6.94 6.79
N PHE A 80 -9.04 -6.84 7.09
CA PHE A 80 -8.20 -7.97 7.47
C PHE A 80 -8.79 -8.75 8.65
N PHE A 81 -9.12 -8.09 9.77
CA PHE A 81 -9.63 -8.79 10.95
C PHE A 81 -11.03 -9.37 10.75
N VAL A 82 -11.92 -8.65 10.04
CA VAL A 82 -13.27 -9.15 9.72
C VAL A 82 -13.18 -10.37 8.81
N TYR A 83 -12.36 -10.34 7.76
CA TYR A 83 -12.17 -11.49 6.87
C TYR A 83 -11.52 -12.66 7.61
N ALA A 84 -10.46 -12.43 8.39
CA ALA A 84 -9.79 -13.50 9.16
C ALA A 84 -10.76 -14.22 10.09
N PHE A 85 -11.61 -13.46 10.81
CA PHE A 85 -12.61 -14.02 11.69
C PHE A 85 -13.65 -14.85 10.91
N LEU A 86 -14.23 -14.29 9.84
CA LEU A 86 -15.24 -15.00 9.05
C LEU A 86 -14.67 -16.23 8.34
N TYR A 87 -13.43 -16.14 7.86
CA TYR A 87 -12.71 -17.27 7.26
C TYR A 87 -12.49 -18.39 8.29
N LEU A 88 -12.04 -18.03 9.51
CA LEU A 88 -11.86 -19.00 10.59
C LEU A 88 -13.16 -19.73 10.98
N VAL A 89 -14.30 -19.04 11.01
CA VAL A 89 -15.56 -19.62 11.50
C VAL A 89 -16.42 -20.26 10.41
N SER A 90 -16.26 -19.88 9.14
CA SER A 90 -17.13 -20.35 8.05
C SER A 90 -16.41 -20.69 6.74
N ASP A 91 -15.09 -20.63 6.67
CA ASP A 91 -14.29 -20.83 5.44
C ASP A 91 -14.80 -19.97 4.26
N ILE A 92 -15.18 -18.72 4.55
CA ILE A 92 -15.79 -17.84 3.54
C ILE A 92 -14.82 -17.52 2.39
N GLY A 93 -15.27 -17.77 1.15
CA GLY A 93 -14.50 -17.42 -0.03
C GLY A 93 -14.38 -15.91 -0.26
N ILE A 94 -13.38 -15.49 -1.03
CA ILE A 94 -13.13 -14.07 -1.39
C ILE A 94 -14.38 -13.42 -1.98
N LEU A 95 -14.96 -14.05 -3.01
CA LEU A 95 -16.11 -13.54 -3.76
C LEU A 95 -17.33 -13.33 -2.85
N GLU A 96 -17.64 -14.35 -2.05
CA GLU A 96 -18.77 -14.32 -1.14
C GLU A 96 -18.58 -13.24 -0.06
N TYR A 97 -17.37 -13.13 0.50
CA TYR A 97 -17.07 -12.09 1.46
C TYR A 97 -17.23 -10.69 0.87
N ALA A 98 -16.62 -10.42 -0.29
CA ALA A 98 -16.68 -9.11 -0.95
C ALA A 98 -18.13 -8.69 -1.25
N GLN A 99 -18.95 -9.60 -1.79
CA GLN A 99 -20.37 -9.34 -2.06
C GLN A 99 -21.16 -9.06 -0.78
N LYS A 100 -20.99 -9.90 0.27
CA LYS A 100 -21.64 -9.69 1.56
C LYS A 100 -21.20 -8.39 2.22
N GLN A 101 -19.91 -8.06 2.15
CA GLN A 101 -19.36 -6.82 2.69
C GLN A 101 -20.00 -5.61 2.00
N THR A 102 -20.03 -5.57 0.67
CA THR A 102 -20.66 -4.48 -0.10
C THR A 102 -22.15 -4.40 0.21
N PHE A 103 -22.89 -5.52 0.23
CA PHE A 103 -24.30 -5.56 0.58
C PHE A 103 -24.58 -4.98 1.97
N VAL A 104 -23.95 -5.56 3.01
CA VAL A 104 -24.17 -5.17 4.41
C VAL A 104 -23.78 -3.71 4.62
N CYS A 105 -22.64 -3.28 4.10
CA CYS A 105 -22.18 -1.90 4.27
C CYS A 105 -23.09 -0.91 3.56
N THR A 106 -23.61 -1.24 2.37
CA THR A 106 -24.50 -0.34 1.61
C THR A 106 -25.86 -0.19 2.28
N VAL A 107 -26.44 -1.29 2.78
CA VAL A 107 -27.69 -1.26 3.56
C VAL A 107 -27.48 -0.44 4.85
N ALA A 108 -26.39 -0.72 5.59
CA ALA A 108 -26.08 -0.01 6.82
C ALA A 108 -25.83 1.49 6.58
N LEU A 109 -25.17 1.85 5.48
CA LEU A 109 -24.96 3.24 5.07
C LEU A 109 -26.30 3.98 4.92
N GLY A 110 -27.28 3.38 4.22
CA GLY A 110 -28.61 3.96 4.07
C GLY A 110 -29.42 4.05 5.37
N ILE A 111 -29.30 3.05 6.25
CA ILE A 111 -29.89 3.10 7.60
C ILE A 111 -29.35 4.29 8.38
N ILE A 112 -28.02 4.41 8.47
CA ILE A 112 -27.36 5.48 9.24
C ILE A 112 -27.66 6.85 8.63
N PHE A 113 -27.61 6.96 7.31
CA PHE A 113 -27.94 8.21 6.61
C PHE A 113 -29.37 8.67 6.95
N THR A 114 -30.33 7.75 6.96
CA THR A 114 -31.74 8.04 7.29
C THR A 114 -31.90 8.46 8.76
N LEU A 115 -31.09 7.91 9.67
CA LEU A 115 -31.14 8.24 11.09
C LEU A 115 -30.77 9.71 11.40
N PHE A 116 -30.00 10.40 10.55
CA PHE A 116 -29.75 11.84 10.72
C PHE A 116 -31.02 12.69 10.60
N PHE A 117 -32.05 12.18 9.91
CA PHE A 117 -33.23 12.94 9.54
C PHE A 117 -34.53 12.28 10.01
N SER A 118 -34.46 11.32 10.94
CA SER A 118 -35.58 10.47 11.37
C SER A 118 -36.76 11.25 11.97
N GLU A 119 -36.53 12.48 12.42
CA GLU A 119 -37.55 13.43 12.88
C GLU A 119 -38.57 13.79 11.78
N ARG A 120 -38.18 13.77 10.49
CA ARG A 120 -39.04 14.02 9.33
C ARG A 120 -39.02 12.82 8.39
N LYS A 121 -39.84 11.81 8.69
CA LYS A 121 -39.88 10.50 8.00
C LYS A 121 -39.87 10.60 6.45
N TYR A 122 -40.71 11.45 5.88
CA TYR A 122 -40.77 11.60 4.42
C TYR A 122 -39.53 12.29 3.84
N PHE A 123 -38.99 13.29 4.55
CA PHE A 123 -37.75 13.94 4.15
C PHE A 123 -36.58 12.96 4.22
N SER A 124 -36.48 12.14 5.27
CA SER A 124 -35.38 11.20 5.42
C SER A 124 -35.35 10.15 4.31
N LEU A 125 -36.52 9.62 3.92
CA LEU A 125 -36.62 8.66 2.81
C LEU A 125 -36.31 9.31 1.46
N LEU A 126 -36.82 10.52 1.20
CA LEU A 126 -36.49 11.27 -0.01
C LEU A 126 -35.00 11.61 -0.09
N ALA A 127 -34.42 12.07 1.02
CA ALA A 127 -33.00 12.36 1.13
C ALA A 127 -32.18 11.10 0.88
N ALA A 128 -32.59 9.95 1.42
CA ALA A 128 -31.92 8.68 1.17
C ALA A 128 -31.96 8.29 -0.32
N LEU A 129 -33.12 8.41 -0.98
CA LEU A 129 -33.27 8.13 -2.41
C LEU A 129 -32.39 9.04 -3.27
N VAL A 130 -32.44 10.35 -3.02
CA VAL A 130 -31.68 11.33 -3.81
C VAL A 130 -30.18 11.19 -3.55
N CYS A 131 -29.77 10.97 -2.29
CA CYS A 131 -28.37 10.71 -1.94
C CYS A 131 -27.85 9.45 -2.63
N ALA A 132 -28.56 8.32 -2.51
CA ALA A 132 -28.17 7.08 -3.16
C ALA A 132 -28.08 7.25 -4.69
N THR A 133 -29.08 7.88 -5.30
CA THR A 133 -29.07 8.15 -6.74
C THR A 133 -27.90 9.04 -7.14
N GLY A 134 -27.67 10.14 -6.43
CA GLY A 134 -26.55 11.05 -6.70
C GLY A 134 -25.18 10.40 -6.53
N LEU A 135 -24.99 9.61 -5.47
CA LEU A 135 -23.77 8.83 -5.24
C LEU A 135 -23.51 7.83 -6.37
N THR A 136 -24.54 7.19 -6.92
CA THR A 136 -24.38 6.25 -8.05
C THR A 136 -24.03 6.92 -9.38
N GLN A 137 -24.20 8.25 -9.49
CA GLN A 137 -23.72 9.04 -10.63
C GLN A 137 -22.23 9.41 -10.50
N LEU A 138 -21.66 9.29 -9.30
CA LEU A 138 -20.23 9.50 -9.07
C LEU A 138 -19.51 8.19 -9.31
N THR A 139 -18.88 8.07 -10.49
CA THR A 139 -18.08 6.92 -10.92
C THR A 139 -17.14 6.45 -9.81
N SER A 140 -16.34 7.34 -9.23
CA SER A 140 -15.43 6.99 -8.11
C SER A 140 -16.15 6.28 -6.95
N PHE A 141 -17.30 6.77 -6.51
CA PHE A 141 -18.03 6.16 -5.39
C PHE A 141 -18.54 4.77 -5.74
N ILE A 142 -19.24 4.62 -6.86
CA ILE A 142 -19.87 3.34 -7.22
C ILE A 142 -18.83 2.24 -7.45
N GLN A 143 -17.71 2.61 -8.08
CA GLN A 143 -16.60 1.68 -8.36
C GLN A 143 -15.99 1.15 -7.06
N TRP A 144 -15.55 2.03 -6.17
CA TRP A 144 -14.84 1.63 -4.95
C TRP A 144 -15.77 1.09 -3.86
N GLN A 145 -17.04 1.52 -3.79
CA GLN A 145 -18.03 0.91 -2.88
C GLN A 145 -18.33 -0.55 -3.27
N GLY A 146 -18.34 -0.84 -4.57
CA GLY A 146 -18.66 -2.15 -5.13
C GLY A 146 -17.48 -3.08 -5.33
N SER A 147 -16.24 -2.59 -5.29
CA SER A 147 -15.04 -3.35 -5.69
C SER A 147 -14.69 -4.54 -4.80
N GLY A 148 -15.38 -4.76 -3.68
CA GLY A 148 -15.02 -5.77 -2.68
C GLY A 148 -13.85 -5.37 -1.78
N MET A 149 -13.32 -4.16 -1.96
CA MET A 149 -12.22 -3.61 -1.18
C MET A 149 -12.70 -2.92 0.10
N GLU A 150 -11.77 -2.40 0.89
CA GLU A 150 -12.00 -1.79 2.20
C GLU A 150 -12.93 -0.57 2.20
N ASN A 151 -13.10 0.11 1.06
CA ASN A 151 -13.85 1.35 0.94
C ASN A 151 -15.28 1.24 1.47
N ALA A 152 -15.97 0.12 1.25
CA ALA A 152 -17.32 -0.09 1.77
C ALA A 152 -17.38 -0.05 3.31
N ILE A 153 -16.39 -0.66 3.98
CA ILE A 153 -16.25 -0.63 5.43
C ILE A 153 -15.84 0.79 5.89
N THR A 154 -14.89 1.42 5.21
CA THR A 154 -14.44 2.78 5.52
C THR A 154 -15.60 3.78 5.45
N HIS A 155 -16.39 3.75 4.37
CA HIS A 155 -17.59 4.58 4.19
C HIS A 155 -18.58 4.42 5.34
N LEU A 156 -18.88 3.17 5.70
CA LEU A 156 -19.77 2.84 6.79
C LEU A 156 -19.25 3.39 8.13
N LEU A 157 -17.99 3.09 8.47
CA LEU A 157 -17.40 3.47 9.76
C LEU A 157 -17.23 4.99 9.91
N PHE A 158 -16.93 5.70 8.83
CA PHE A 158 -16.83 7.16 8.84
C PHE A 158 -18.20 7.78 9.06
N LEU A 159 -19.22 7.35 8.31
CA LEU A 159 -20.58 7.87 8.47
C LEU A 159 -21.13 7.54 9.87
N LEU A 160 -20.88 6.32 10.36
CA LEU A 160 -21.28 5.90 11.70
C LEU A 160 -20.58 6.73 12.78
N THR A 161 -19.31 7.09 12.60
CA THR A 161 -18.57 7.98 13.53
C THR A 161 -19.24 9.34 13.63
N VAL A 162 -19.57 9.97 12.50
CA VAL A 162 -20.26 11.27 12.49
C VAL A 162 -21.67 11.16 13.08
N TYR A 163 -22.38 10.07 12.80
CA TYR A 163 -23.70 9.81 13.38
C TYR A 163 -23.64 9.65 14.90
N LEU A 164 -22.64 8.95 15.43
CA LEU A 164 -22.46 8.79 16.88
C LEU A 164 -22.21 10.13 17.57
N PHE A 165 -21.38 11.00 16.98
CA PHE A 165 -21.13 12.34 17.52
C PHE A 165 -22.41 13.19 17.51
N TYR A 166 -23.21 13.10 16.44
CA TYR A 166 -24.53 13.70 16.37
C TYR A 166 -25.48 13.17 17.46
N ASP A 167 -25.56 11.85 17.64
CA ASP A 167 -26.44 11.23 18.63
C ASP A 167 -26.02 11.59 20.07
N PHE A 168 -24.71 11.64 20.36
CA PHE A 168 -24.18 12.10 21.64
C PHE A 168 -24.53 13.55 21.93
N ALA A 169 -24.37 14.44 20.93
CA ALA A 169 -24.76 15.85 21.06
C ALA A 169 -26.27 15.97 21.33
N ARG A 170 -27.11 15.27 20.57
CA ARG A 170 -28.56 15.27 20.73
C ARG A 170 -29.00 14.74 22.10
N LYS A 171 -28.39 13.66 22.59
CA LYS A 171 -28.70 13.04 23.89
C LYS A 171 -27.97 13.69 25.06
N LYS A 172 -27.04 14.62 24.80
CA LYS A 172 -26.15 15.26 25.78
C LYS A 172 -25.42 14.26 26.69
N ARG A 173 -25.09 13.08 26.13
CA ARG A 173 -24.41 12.00 26.83
C ARG A 173 -23.43 11.30 25.91
N ILE A 174 -22.20 11.14 26.38
CA ILE A 174 -21.19 10.29 25.74
C ILE A 174 -21.27 8.89 26.34
N ASN A 175 -21.29 7.87 25.48
CA ASN A 175 -21.07 6.49 25.87
C ASN A 175 -19.71 6.02 25.36
N TYR A 176 -18.78 5.81 26.30
CA TYR A 176 -17.40 5.46 25.99
C TYR A 176 -17.23 4.10 25.32
N ILE A 177 -18.20 3.19 25.42
CA ILE A 177 -18.15 1.89 24.70
C ILE A 177 -18.05 2.11 23.19
N PHE A 178 -18.69 3.17 22.66
CA PHE A 178 -18.65 3.47 21.24
C PHE A 178 -17.34 4.14 20.78
N MET A 179 -16.34 4.33 21.64
CA MET A 179 -15.00 4.75 21.21
C MET A 179 -14.35 3.75 20.25
N ALA A 180 -14.79 2.49 20.29
CA ALA A 180 -14.38 1.45 19.34
C ALA A 180 -14.67 1.84 17.88
N ILE A 181 -15.74 2.61 17.61
CA ILE A 181 -16.13 2.96 16.24
C ILE A 181 -15.17 3.96 15.58
N PRO A 182 -14.88 5.15 16.15
CA PRO A 182 -13.85 6.03 15.59
C PRO A 182 -12.47 5.38 15.60
N PHE A 183 -12.15 4.53 16.59
CA PHE A 183 -10.93 3.73 16.54
C PHE A 183 -10.89 2.83 15.30
N LEU A 184 -11.91 1.99 15.07
CA LEU A 184 -12.01 1.13 13.88
C LEU A 184 -12.01 1.96 12.59
N ALA A 185 -12.70 3.10 12.56
CA ALA A 185 -12.68 4.01 11.42
C ALA A 185 -11.24 4.48 11.11
N SER A 186 -10.47 4.86 12.15
CA SER A 186 -9.10 5.35 12.02
C SER A 186 -8.09 4.31 11.54
N ILE A 187 -8.38 3.02 11.74
CA ILE A 187 -7.57 1.90 11.26
C ILE A 187 -8.24 1.12 10.11
N SER A 188 -9.36 1.61 9.57
CA SER A 188 -10.00 0.99 8.40
C SER A 188 -9.12 1.10 7.16
N ARG A 189 -8.26 2.12 7.14
CA ARG A 189 -7.16 2.32 6.21
C ARG A 189 -5.95 2.89 6.95
N LEU A 190 -4.75 2.75 6.39
CA LEU A 190 -3.52 3.38 6.92
C LEU A 190 -3.63 4.90 7.04
N ASP A 191 -4.32 5.54 6.09
CA ASP A 191 -4.59 6.98 6.08
C ASP A 191 -5.89 7.36 6.80
N GLY A 192 -6.61 6.41 7.40
CA GLY A 192 -7.89 6.66 8.06
C GLY A 192 -7.77 7.65 9.22
N ILE A 193 -6.69 7.58 10.00
CA ILE A 193 -6.47 8.47 11.15
C ILE A 193 -6.36 9.95 10.73
N TYR A 194 -5.83 10.22 9.54
CA TYR A 194 -5.70 11.59 9.02
C TYR A 194 -7.09 12.26 8.84
N HIS A 195 -8.12 11.47 8.54
CA HIS A 195 -9.50 11.94 8.46
C HIS A 195 -10.21 11.94 9.83
N ILE A 196 -9.99 10.92 10.66
CA ILE A 196 -10.74 10.75 11.92
C ILE A 196 -10.24 11.65 13.04
N PHE A 197 -8.94 11.93 13.11
CA PHE A 197 -8.38 12.74 14.19
C PHE A 197 -8.98 14.17 14.25
N PRO A 198 -9.11 14.92 13.12
CA PRO A 198 -9.81 16.20 13.13
C PRO A 198 -11.26 16.13 13.62
N LEU A 199 -11.98 15.03 13.36
CA LEU A 199 -13.35 14.84 13.84
C LEU A 199 -13.40 14.70 15.36
N LEU A 200 -12.48 13.93 15.94
CA LEU A 200 -12.35 13.80 17.39
C LEU A 200 -12.03 15.15 18.05
N VAL A 201 -11.16 15.95 17.43
CA VAL A 201 -10.82 17.30 17.92
C VAL A 201 -12.02 18.23 17.86
N ILE A 202 -12.74 18.29 16.73
CA ILE A 202 -13.94 19.11 16.58
C ILE A 202 -15.03 18.68 17.58
N PHE A 203 -15.24 17.37 17.74
CA PHE A 203 -16.20 16.85 18.71
C PHE A 203 -15.81 17.17 20.16
N SER A 204 -14.53 17.02 20.51
CA SER A 204 -14.00 17.41 21.82
C SER A 204 -14.19 18.90 22.09
N ALA A 205 -13.89 19.76 21.10
CA ALA A 205 -14.08 21.20 21.19
C ALA A 205 -15.55 21.58 21.34
N TYR A 206 -16.44 20.94 20.56
CA TYR A 206 -17.89 21.09 20.70
C TYR A 206 -18.34 20.77 22.13
N TRP A 207 -17.90 19.64 22.69
CA TRP A 207 -18.30 19.24 24.05
C TRP A 207 -17.77 20.19 25.13
N LEU A 208 -16.57 20.71 24.93
CA LEU A 208 -15.97 21.66 25.85
C LEU A 208 -16.68 23.02 25.81
N VAL A 209 -17.00 23.54 24.63
CA VAL A 209 -17.56 24.89 24.45
C VAL A 209 -19.08 24.92 24.62
N VAL A 210 -19.79 23.96 24.01
CA VAL A 210 -21.26 23.93 23.97
C VAL A 210 -21.83 23.23 25.20
N GLU A 211 -21.31 22.05 25.53
CA GLU A 211 -21.77 21.24 26.67
C GLU A 211 -21.01 21.54 27.97
N LYS A 212 -19.99 22.41 27.93
CA LYS A 212 -19.19 22.85 29.09
C LYS A 212 -18.61 21.70 29.91
N SER A 213 -18.13 20.67 29.23
CA SER A 213 -17.65 19.43 29.87
C SER A 213 -16.39 18.88 29.20
N TYR A 214 -15.49 18.33 30.00
CA TYR A 214 -14.25 17.69 29.51
C TYR A 214 -14.46 16.24 29.01
N ARG A 215 -15.69 15.72 29.07
CA ARG A 215 -16.01 14.35 28.65
C ARG A 215 -15.65 14.07 27.18
N GLY A 216 -15.79 15.06 26.29
CA GLY A 216 -15.36 14.94 24.88
C GLY A 216 -13.84 14.78 24.75
N PHE A 217 -13.07 15.49 25.58
CA PHE A 217 -11.62 15.34 25.64
C PHE A 217 -11.20 13.95 26.16
N ILE A 218 -11.85 13.44 27.21
CA ILE A 218 -11.62 12.06 27.67
C ILE A 218 -11.90 11.06 26.54
N PHE A 219 -12.99 11.24 25.79
CA PHE A 219 -13.34 10.36 24.69
C PHE A 219 -12.29 10.38 23.58
N LEU A 220 -11.75 11.56 23.25
CA LEU A 220 -10.60 11.70 22.34
C LEU A 220 -9.39 10.94 22.87
N VAL A 221 -8.96 11.20 24.11
CA VAL A 221 -7.77 10.58 24.70
C VAL A 221 -7.92 9.06 24.78
N ALA A 222 -9.08 8.56 25.17
CA ALA A 222 -9.36 7.13 25.23
C ALA A 222 -9.28 6.49 23.84
N THR A 223 -9.88 7.10 22.82
CA THR A 223 -9.80 6.62 21.42
C THR A 223 -8.36 6.61 20.93
N MET A 224 -7.60 7.69 21.17
CA MET A 224 -6.20 7.80 20.76
C MET A 224 -5.28 6.85 21.53
N THR A 225 -5.61 6.50 22.77
CA THR A 225 -4.87 5.51 23.57
C THR A 225 -5.03 4.12 22.96
N VAL A 226 -6.24 3.73 22.58
CA VAL A 226 -6.48 2.45 21.90
C VAL A 226 -5.79 2.43 20.53
N TRP A 227 -5.85 3.54 19.79
CA TRP A 227 -5.12 3.68 18.53
C TRP A 227 -3.61 3.55 18.70
N ALA A 228 -3.01 4.22 19.70
CA ALA A 228 -1.59 4.12 20.01
C ALA A 228 -1.20 2.70 20.43
N GLY A 229 -2.06 2.02 21.21
CA GLY A 229 -1.89 0.62 21.58
C GLY A 229 -1.83 -0.31 20.36
N TYR A 230 -2.75 -0.13 19.41
CA TYR A 230 -2.74 -0.87 18.14
C TYR A 230 -1.45 -0.64 17.34
N ASN A 231 -1.03 0.62 17.19
CA ASN A 231 0.21 0.95 16.47
C ASN A 231 1.46 0.40 17.20
N SER A 232 1.45 0.36 18.52
CA SER A 232 2.53 -0.22 19.32
C SER A 232 2.62 -1.73 19.13
N TRP A 233 1.48 -2.43 19.15
CA TRP A 233 1.42 -3.86 18.81
C TRP A 233 1.94 -4.12 17.38
N ARG A 234 1.50 -3.32 16.41
CA ARG A 234 1.95 -3.42 15.01
C ARG A 234 3.47 -3.27 14.91
N PHE A 235 4.03 -2.25 15.54
CA PHE A 235 5.48 -2.02 15.58
C PHE A 235 6.23 -3.21 16.18
N LEU A 236 5.73 -3.76 17.30
CA LEU A 236 6.34 -4.93 17.93
C LEU A 236 6.23 -6.19 17.06
N TYR A 237 5.14 -6.35 16.31
CA TYR A 237 4.90 -7.53 15.49
C TYR A 237 5.70 -7.52 14.18
N PHE A 238 5.69 -6.38 13.46
CA PHE A 238 6.33 -6.23 12.15
C PHE A 238 7.74 -5.65 12.21
N GLY A 239 8.17 -5.11 13.35
CA GLY A 239 9.52 -4.57 13.52
C GLY A 239 9.74 -3.17 12.92
N ASP A 240 8.72 -2.58 12.28
CA ASP A 240 8.79 -1.29 11.61
C ASP A 240 7.61 -0.37 11.98
N LEU A 241 7.87 0.93 12.02
CA LEU A 241 6.83 1.95 12.24
C LEU A 241 6.00 2.15 10.98
N SER A 242 6.64 2.09 9.82
CA SER A 242 5.97 2.23 8.54
C SER A 242 5.54 0.85 8.02
N PRO A 243 4.28 0.68 7.59
CA PRO A 243 3.84 -0.56 6.96
C PRO A 243 4.59 -0.76 5.65
N ASN A 244 4.74 -2.02 5.21
CA ASN A 244 5.48 -2.33 3.99
C ASN A 244 4.86 -1.66 2.74
N THR A 245 3.54 -1.50 2.73
CA THR A 245 2.82 -0.76 1.69
C THR A 245 3.26 0.71 1.57
N ALA A 246 3.67 1.37 2.66
CA ALA A 246 4.17 2.74 2.61
C ALA A 246 5.54 2.81 1.89
N TYR A 247 6.41 1.81 2.11
CA TYR A 247 7.67 1.69 1.39
C TYR A 247 7.45 1.48 -0.10
N ALA A 248 6.57 0.53 -0.44
CA ALA A 248 6.19 0.19 -1.80
C ALA A 248 5.56 1.36 -2.58
N GLN A 249 4.73 2.16 -1.91
CA GLN A 249 4.03 3.29 -2.54
C GLN A 249 4.83 4.59 -2.55
N GLY A 250 5.94 4.65 -1.84
CA GLY A 250 6.67 5.90 -1.74
C GLY A 250 6.00 6.92 -0.81
N ILE A 251 5.32 6.49 0.25
CA ILE A 251 4.66 7.43 1.17
C ILE A 251 5.68 7.90 2.23
N SER A 252 6.00 9.19 2.19
CA SER A 252 6.82 9.87 3.21
C SER A 252 6.20 11.21 3.62
N ILE A 253 5.59 11.23 4.81
CA ILE A 253 5.00 12.46 5.39
C ILE A 253 6.09 13.53 5.62
N GLY A 254 7.27 13.13 6.09
CA GLY A 254 8.37 14.06 6.37
C GLY A 254 8.86 14.78 5.11
N THR A 255 9.02 14.04 4.00
CA THR A 255 9.43 14.62 2.71
C THR A 255 8.39 15.60 2.19
N ARG A 256 7.10 15.26 2.25
CA ARG A 256 6.01 16.15 1.80
C ARG A 256 5.85 17.38 2.68
N LEU A 257 5.96 17.23 4.00
CA LEU A 257 5.93 18.36 4.92
C LEU A 257 7.11 19.31 4.66
N SER A 258 8.31 18.77 4.41
CA SER A 258 9.47 19.58 4.02
C SER A 258 9.21 20.33 2.71
N ALA A 259 8.65 19.66 1.69
CA ALA A 259 8.32 20.27 0.41
C ALA A 259 7.27 21.39 0.54
N LEU A 260 6.27 21.19 1.40
CA LEU A 260 5.25 22.18 1.74
C LEU A 260 5.86 23.39 2.46
N ILE A 261 6.72 23.17 3.47
CA ILE A 261 7.39 24.25 4.21
C ILE A 261 8.34 25.05 3.30
N SER A 262 9.02 24.38 2.37
CA SER A 262 9.89 25.03 1.38
C SER A 262 9.12 25.69 0.23
N LEU A 263 7.79 25.59 0.20
CA LEU A 263 6.94 26.07 -0.89
C LEU A 263 7.42 25.60 -2.27
N ASN A 264 7.79 24.32 -2.38
CA ASN A 264 8.26 23.75 -3.64
C ASN A 264 7.14 23.86 -4.70
N GLN A 265 7.41 24.59 -5.80
CA GLN A 265 6.38 24.97 -6.77
C GLN A 265 5.82 23.76 -7.52
N ASP A 266 6.68 22.83 -7.94
CA ASP A 266 6.27 21.62 -8.67
C ASP A 266 5.37 20.74 -7.80
N PHE A 267 5.79 20.51 -6.56
CA PHE A 267 5.01 19.79 -5.55
C PHE A 267 3.64 20.43 -5.29
N LEU A 268 3.59 21.75 -5.14
CA LEU A 268 2.34 22.48 -4.91
C LEU A 268 1.42 22.41 -6.14
N ALA A 269 1.97 22.57 -7.35
CA ALA A 269 1.21 22.51 -8.60
C ALA A 269 0.63 21.10 -8.83
N GLU A 270 1.42 20.06 -8.61
CA GLU A 270 0.98 18.66 -8.66
C GLU A 270 -0.13 18.43 -7.63
N SER A 271 0.13 18.78 -6.36
CA SER A 271 -0.82 18.56 -5.26
C SER A 271 -2.14 19.28 -5.49
N LEU A 272 -2.12 20.54 -5.92
CA LEU A 272 -3.33 21.32 -6.23
C LEU A 272 -4.12 20.74 -7.41
N THR A 273 -3.43 20.23 -8.43
CA THR A 273 -4.05 19.57 -9.58
C THR A 273 -4.78 18.30 -9.15
N LEU A 274 -4.14 17.50 -8.30
CA LEU A 274 -4.75 16.30 -7.72
C LEU A 274 -5.91 16.64 -6.77
N SER A 275 -5.75 17.64 -5.90
CA SER A 275 -6.80 18.15 -5.00
C SER A 275 -8.04 18.62 -5.76
N LYS A 276 -7.86 19.35 -6.87
CA LYS A 276 -8.96 19.77 -7.74
C LYS A 276 -9.67 18.57 -8.37
N SER A 277 -8.90 17.57 -8.79
CA SER A 277 -9.43 16.35 -9.37
C SER A 277 -10.26 15.56 -8.36
N ILE A 278 -9.74 15.32 -7.15
CA ILE A 278 -10.45 14.71 -6.02
C ILE A 278 -11.75 15.46 -5.72
N PHE A 279 -11.69 16.79 -5.63
CA PHE A 279 -12.86 17.60 -5.36
C PHE A 279 -13.96 17.41 -6.42
N SER A 280 -13.58 17.34 -7.70
CA SER A 280 -14.50 17.12 -8.81
C SER A 280 -15.05 15.69 -8.83
N TYR A 281 -14.17 14.68 -8.75
CA TYR A 281 -14.53 13.25 -8.80
C TYR A 281 -15.49 12.82 -7.69
N HIS A 282 -15.49 13.51 -6.55
CA HIS A 282 -16.37 13.21 -5.42
C HIS A 282 -17.54 14.19 -5.26
N GLY A 283 -17.87 14.95 -6.31
CA GLY A 283 -19.08 15.76 -6.34
C GLY A 283 -19.00 17.06 -5.53
N GLY A 284 -17.81 17.56 -5.20
CA GLY A 284 -17.63 18.81 -4.45
C GLY A 284 -18.35 20.02 -5.07
N TYR A 285 -18.58 20.00 -6.39
CA TYR A 285 -19.39 21.01 -7.09
C TYR A 285 -20.86 21.04 -6.63
N TYR A 286 -21.44 19.94 -6.17
CA TYR A 286 -22.78 19.94 -5.55
C TYR A 286 -22.79 20.77 -4.27
N LEU A 287 -21.72 20.71 -3.47
CA LEU A 287 -21.61 21.53 -2.25
C LEU A 287 -21.53 23.02 -2.60
N LEU A 288 -20.79 23.40 -3.65
CA LEU A 288 -20.71 24.79 -4.12
C LEU A 288 -22.09 25.30 -4.57
N SER A 289 -22.90 24.46 -5.22
CA SER A 289 -24.26 24.84 -5.62
C SER A 289 -25.16 25.13 -4.41
N ALA A 290 -24.90 24.48 -3.27
CA ALA A 290 -25.63 24.69 -2.03
C ALA A 290 -25.07 25.84 -1.17
N ALA A 291 -23.92 26.42 -1.53
CA ALA A 291 -23.27 27.47 -0.75
C ALA A 291 -24.13 28.72 -0.47
N PRO A 292 -24.99 29.21 -1.39
CA PRO A 292 -25.85 30.37 -1.11
C PRO A 292 -26.76 30.18 0.11
N PHE A 293 -27.08 28.92 0.47
CA PHE A 293 -27.95 28.63 1.62
C PHE A 293 -27.24 28.76 2.96
N PHE A 294 -25.91 28.88 3.00
CA PHE A 294 -25.18 29.04 4.27
C PHE A 294 -25.69 30.21 5.10
N VAL A 295 -26.08 31.29 4.44
CA VAL A 295 -26.59 32.51 5.08
C VAL A 295 -27.98 32.31 5.69
N CYS A 296 -28.75 31.34 5.19
CA CYS A 296 -30.13 31.06 5.61
C CYS A 296 -30.24 30.07 6.77
N LEU A 297 -29.13 29.55 7.30
CA LEU A 297 -29.13 28.48 8.28
C LEU A 297 -29.32 29.01 9.71
N GLU A 298 -30.31 28.48 10.42
CA GLU A 298 -30.57 28.82 11.83
C GLU A 298 -29.66 28.04 12.80
N TRP A 299 -28.34 28.09 12.59
CA TRP A 299 -27.34 27.32 13.35
C TRP A 299 -27.45 27.46 14.87
N LYS A 300 -27.92 28.62 15.35
CA LYS A 300 -28.09 28.88 16.80
C LYS A 300 -29.14 27.97 17.44
N LYS A 301 -30.14 27.53 16.68
CA LYS A 301 -31.23 26.67 17.17
C LYS A 301 -30.92 25.17 17.03
N GLU A 302 -30.07 24.80 16.08
CA GLU A 302 -29.79 23.41 15.72
C GLU A 302 -28.30 23.09 15.83
N LYS A 303 -27.75 23.24 17.04
CA LYS A 303 -26.30 23.11 17.31
C LYS A 303 -25.75 21.73 16.92
N GLU A 304 -26.56 20.69 17.07
CA GLU A 304 -26.21 19.31 16.73
C GLU A 304 -26.05 19.13 15.22
N ARG A 305 -26.85 19.83 14.40
CA ARG A 305 -26.71 19.82 12.94
C ARG A 305 -25.55 20.68 12.47
N ALA A 306 -25.30 21.80 13.15
CA ALA A 306 -24.07 22.58 12.95
C ALA A 306 -22.83 21.70 13.16
N LEU A 307 -22.83 20.85 14.19
CA LEU A 307 -21.77 19.87 14.41
C LEU A 307 -21.63 18.90 13.23
N VAL A 308 -22.71 18.26 12.76
CA VAL A 308 -22.65 17.34 11.59
C VAL A 308 -22.10 18.02 10.34
N PHE A 309 -22.52 19.27 10.10
CA PHE A 309 -22.00 20.04 8.98
C PHE A 309 -20.49 20.30 9.12
N LEU A 310 -20.02 20.74 10.28
CA LEU A 310 -18.59 20.97 10.53
C LEU A 310 -17.75 19.69 10.41
N LEU A 311 -18.26 18.57 10.92
CA LEU A 311 -17.62 17.26 10.78
C LEU A 311 -17.54 16.83 9.30
N SER A 312 -18.63 17.01 8.54
CA SER A 312 -18.66 16.71 7.11
C SER A 312 -17.67 17.58 6.33
N LEU A 313 -17.62 18.89 6.63
CA LEU A 313 -16.67 19.82 6.01
C LEU A 313 -15.22 19.44 6.34
N SER A 314 -14.94 18.96 7.55
CA SER A 314 -13.62 18.48 7.95
C SER A 314 -13.17 17.26 7.13
N ILE A 315 -14.06 16.29 6.88
CA ILE A 315 -13.76 15.14 6.01
C ILE A 315 -13.52 15.57 4.57
N ILE A 316 -14.34 16.49 4.05
CA ILE A 316 -14.16 17.05 2.70
C ILE A 316 -12.81 17.76 2.59
N LEU A 317 -12.46 18.61 3.56
CA LEU A 317 -11.20 19.35 3.55
C LEU A 317 -9.99 18.41 3.64
N THR A 318 -10.03 17.44 4.55
CA THR A 318 -8.94 16.46 4.67
C THR A 318 -8.80 15.63 3.40
N ALA A 319 -9.91 15.19 2.78
CA ALA A 319 -9.88 14.49 1.49
C ALA A 319 -9.23 15.33 0.37
N VAL A 320 -9.62 16.59 0.23
CA VAL A 320 -9.01 17.51 -0.76
C VAL A 320 -7.52 17.71 -0.49
N LEU A 321 -7.12 17.81 0.78
CA LEU A 321 -5.72 18.00 1.18
C LEU A 321 -4.90 16.70 1.21
N ASN A 322 -5.49 15.53 0.96
CA ASN A 322 -4.80 14.24 1.02
C ASN A 322 -3.54 14.19 0.12
N PRO A 323 -3.55 14.67 -1.15
CA PRO A 323 -2.35 14.70 -1.98
C PRO A 323 -1.22 15.56 -1.41
N VAL A 324 -1.54 16.62 -0.67
CA VAL A 324 -0.53 17.50 -0.06
C VAL A 324 0.25 16.73 1.02
N PHE A 325 -0.44 15.95 1.86
CA PHE A 325 0.21 15.29 3.00
C PHE A 325 0.71 13.88 2.69
N LEU A 326 -0.01 13.12 1.86
CA LEU A 326 0.24 11.69 1.61
C LEU A 326 0.66 11.41 0.17
N GLY A 327 0.20 12.21 -0.78
CA GLY A 327 0.59 12.11 -2.19
C GLY A 327 -0.37 11.40 -3.11
N PRO A 328 0.04 11.24 -4.38
CA PRO A 328 -0.72 10.42 -5.31
C PRO A 328 -0.69 8.99 -4.82
N THR A 329 -1.84 8.36 -4.83
CA THR A 329 -1.98 6.93 -4.56
C THR A 329 -1.56 6.13 -5.78
N ARG A 330 -0.94 4.96 -5.55
CA ARG A 330 -0.42 4.08 -6.62
C ARG A 330 -1.47 3.62 -7.65
N LEU A 331 -2.67 3.23 -7.22
CA LEU A 331 -3.70 2.73 -8.14
C LEU A 331 -4.48 3.86 -8.80
N ASP A 332 -5.20 4.62 -7.99
CA ASP A 332 -6.18 5.59 -8.44
C ASP A 332 -6.36 6.68 -7.38
N ILE A 333 -6.22 7.94 -7.79
CA ILE A 333 -6.25 9.12 -6.92
C ILE A 333 -7.55 9.25 -6.11
N THR A 334 -8.65 8.69 -6.60
CA THR A 334 -9.96 8.77 -5.97
C THR A 334 -10.14 7.73 -4.88
N ARG A 335 -9.41 6.59 -4.93
CA ARG A 335 -9.58 5.45 -4.01
C ARG A 335 -9.46 5.83 -2.53
N SER A 336 -8.48 6.65 -2.15
CA SER A 336 -8.25 7.02 -0.74
C SER A 336 -9.24 8.05 -0.19
N THR A 337 -10.04 8.66 -1.06
CA THR A 337 -10.85 9.84 -0.72
C THR A 337 -12.33 9.70 -1.05
N THR A 338 -12.79 8.50 -1.44
CA THR A 338 -14.18 8.21 -1.82
C THR A 338 -15.22 8.54 -0.75
N GLN A 339 -14.85 8.51 0.53
CA GLN A 339 -15.69 8.93 1.64
C GLN A 339 -16.20 10.37 1.47
N MET A 340 -15.43 11.23 0.79
CA MET A 340 -15.81 12.62 0.52
C MET A 340 -17.19 12.72 -0.14
N ALA A 341 -17.50 11.81 -1.07
CA ALA A 341 -18.78 11.83 -1.79
C ALA A 341 -19.97 11.74 -0.82
N ILE A 342 -19.89 10.83 0.16
CA ILE A 342 -20.94 10.66 1.17
C ILE A 342 -21.10 11.94 2.01
N PHE A 343 -19.99 12.58 2.38
CA PHE A 343 -20.03 13.77 3.22
C PHE A 343 -20.42 15.03 2.48
N VAL A 344 -20.22 15.11 1.16
CA VAL A 344 -20.83 16.15 0.32
C VAL A 344 -22.35 16.08 0.43
N PHE A 345 -22.96 14.91 0.20
CA PHE A 345 -24.41 14.77 0.31
C PHE A 345 -24.90 14.95 1.74
N THR A 346 -24.18 14.41 2.74
CA THR A 346 -24.54 14.59 4.16
C THR A 346 -24.57 16.08 4.54
N ALA A 347 -23.55 16.85 4.15
CA ALA A 347 -23.50 18.30 4.37
C ALA A 347 -24.68 19.02 3.68
N ILE A 348 -24.96 18.70 2.42
CA ILE A 348 -26.07 19.29 1.65
C ILE A 348 -27.42 19.03 2.31
N PHE A 349 -27.71 17.78 2.69
CA PHE A 349 -28.99 17.45 3.32
C PHE A 349 -29.12 18.00 4.74
N CYS A 350 -28.02 18.10 5.50
CA CYS A 350 -28.02 18.82 6.77
C CYS A 350 -28.37 20.29 6.59
N MET A 351 -27.85 20.96 5.55
CA MET A 351 -28.24 22.32 5.23
C MET A 351 -29.72 22.40 4.86
N PHE A 352 -30.19 21.57 3.92
CA PHE A 352 -31.59 21.59 3.47
C PHE A 352 -32.60 21.31 4.58
N TYR A 353 -32.28 20.40 5.50
CA TYR A 353 -33.14 20.15 6.64
C TYR A 353 -33.35 21.41 7.51
N SER A 354 -32.28 22.21 7.65
CA SER A 354 -32.20 23.39 8.53
C SER A 354 -32.80 24.67 7.88
N ILE A 355 -33.16 24.63 6.60
CA ILE A 355 -33.77 25.77 5.88
C ILE A 355 -35.28 25.83 6.16
N LYS A 356 -35.84 27.04 6.27
CA LYS A 356 -37.29 27.24 6.34
C LYS A 356 -37.96 26.73 5.07
N THR A 357 -39.00 25.91 5.21
CA THR A 357 -39.69 25.22 4.12
C THR A 357 -40.06 26.12 2.94
N LYS A 358 -40.48 27.36 3.19
CA LYS A 358 -40.84 28.33 2.13
C LYS A 358 -39.66 28.69 1.23
N ILE A 359 -38.48 28.95 1.81
CA ILE A 359 -37.27 29.32 1.04
C ILE A 359 -36.82 28.13 0.20
N PHE A 360 -36.85 26.92 0.76
CA PHE A 360 -36.46 25.71 0.07
C PHE A 360 -37.22 25.53 -1.27
N PHE A 361 -38.54 25.71 -1.26
CA PHE A 361 -39.36 25.53 -2.47
C PHE A 361 -38.99 26.49 -3.61
N TYR A 362 -38.67 27.76 -3.32
CA TYR A 362 -38.34 28.74 -4.36
C TYR A 362 -37.00 28.46 -5.05
N PHE A 363 -36.03 27.94 -4.31
CA PHE A 363 -34.69 27.75 -4.85
C PHE A 363 -34.38 26.33 -5.33
N THR A 364 -35.19 25.33 -4.98
CA THR A 364 -34.98 23.94 -5.39
C THR A 364 -34.83 23.78 -6.91
N PRO A 365 -35.65 24.40 -7.78
CA PRO A 365 -35.50 24.25 -9.24
C PRO A 365 -34.16 24.79 -9.75
N LEU A 366 -33.72 25.95 -9.24
CA LEU A 366 -32.43 26.54 -9.60
C LEU A 366 -31.27 25.66 -9.13
N LEU A 367 -31.36 25.11 -7.92
CA LEU A 367 -30.36 24.17 -7.39
C LEU A 367 -30.25 22.92 -8.25
N VAL A 368 -31.37 22.32 -8.62
CA VAL A 368 -31.38 21.15 -9.51
C VAL A 368 -30.76 21.50 -10.86
N LEU A 369 -31.09 22.67 -11.43
CA LEU A 369 -30.49 23.12 -12.69
C LEU A 369 -28.96 23.30 -12.56
N LEU A 370 -28.50 24.00 -11.52
CA LEU A 370 -27.07 24.21 -11.27
C LEU A 370 -26.33 22.89 -11.02
N ALA A 371 -26.94 21.98 -10.26
CA ALA A 371 -26.41 20.65 -9.99
C ALA A 371 -26.32 19.81 -11.27
N VAL A 372 -27.32 19.86 -12.15
CA VAL A 372 -27.32 19.16 -13.45
C VAL A 372 -26.26 19.73 -14.38
N VAL A 373 -26.16 21.06 -14.48
CA VAL A 373 -25.13 21.72 -15.31
C VAL A 373 -23.74 21.41 -14.78
N ALA A 374 -23.53 21.52 -13.46
CA ALA A 374 -22.25 21.21 -12.83
C ALA A 374 -21.89 19.72 -13.01
N HIS A 375 -22.85 18.82 -12.85
CA HIS A 375 -22.66 17.39 -13.10
C HIS A 375 -22.27 17.13 -14.54
N LYS A 376 -23.01 17.66 -15.52
CA LYS A 376 -22.71 17.49 -16.95
C LYS A 376 -21.30 17.98 -17.30
N ASN A 377 -20.86 19.09 -16.72
CA ASN A 377 -19.54 19.68 -16.98
C ASN A 377 -18.39 18.98 -16.24
N ASN A 378 -18.68 18.20 -15.20
CA ASN A 378 -17.69 17.49 -14.38
C ASN A 378 -17.89 15.97 -14.41
N TYR A 379 -18.74 15.46 -15.31
CA TYR A 379 -19.02 14.04 -15.40
C TYR A 379 -17.78 13.32 -15.88
N VAL A 380 -17.44 12.25 -15.17
CA VAL A 380 -16.29 11.42 -15.44
C VAL A 380 -16.81 10.09 -15.88
N GLN A 381 -16.48 9.73 -17.12
CA GLN A 381 -16.88 8.44 -17.66
C GLN A 381 -16.31 7.32 -16.79
N PRO A 382 -17.07 6.22 -16.59
CA PRO A 382 -16.52 4.98 -16.06
C PRO A 382 -15.25 4.61 -16.81
N TYR A 383 -14.19 4.38 -16.04
CA TYR A 383 -12.91 3.89 -16.55
C TYR A 383 -12.68 2.46 -16.06
N ASP A 384 -11.94 1.68 -16.85
CA ASP A 384 -11.48 0.36 -16.43
C ASP A 384 -10.47 0.58 -15.31
N CYS A 385 -10.76 0.03 -14.12
CA CYS A 385 -9.82 0.09 -13.01
C CYS A 385 -8.65 -0.87 -13.21
N CYS A 386 -8.51 -1.56 -14.36
CA CYS A 386 -7.53 -2.61 -14.62
C CYS A 386 -7.68 -3.80 -13.64
N TRP A 387 -6.86 -4.83 -13.79
CA TRP A 387 -6.69 -5.90 -12.77
C TRP A 387 -7.89 -6.83 -12.59
N LYS A 388 -8.34 -7.44 -13.69
CA LYS A 388 -9.44 -8.41 -13.69
C LYS A 388 -9.03 -9.72 -13.03
N LEU A 389 -9.91 -10.24 -12.18
CA LEU A 389 -9.67 -11.48 -11.46
C LEU A 389 -9.42 -12.68 -12.39
N GLU A 390 -10.12 -12.74 -13.53
CA GLU A 390 -9.98 -13.81 -14.52
C GLU A 390 -8.58 -13.84 -15.14
N GLU A 391 -7.99 -12.68 -15.42
CA GLU A 391 -6.66 -12.55 -16.01
C GLU A 391 -5.60 -13.11 -15.05
N PHE A 392 -5.64 -12.72 -13.77
CA PHE A 392 -4.74 -13.25 -12.76
C PHE A 392 -4.99 -14.73 -12.45
N ASN A 393 -6.23 -15.18 -12.48
CA ASN A 393 -6.53 -16.60 -12.30
C ASN A 393 -5.97 -17.44 -13.47
N SER A 394 -5.97 -16.88 -14.68
CA SER A 394 -5.36 -17.51 -15.85
C SER A 394 -3.85 -17.64 -15.67
N ILE A 395 -3.16 -16.56 -15.29
CA ILE A 395 -1.72 -16.56 -14.99
C ILE A 395 -1.39 -17.55 -13.86
N ARG A 396 -2.17 -17.55 -12.78
CA ARG A 396 -2.03 -18.50 -11.67
C ARG A 396 -2.12 -19.94 -12.13
N LYS A 397 -3.10 -20.26 -12.97
CA LYS A 397 -3.28 -21.61 -13.53
C LYS A 397 -2.12 -21.99 -14.44
N GLU A 398 -1.69 -21.10 -15.32
CA GLU A 398 -0.51 -21.30 -16.18
C GLU A 398 0.73 -21.66 -15.34
N LEU A 399 1.04 -20.87 -14.31
CA LEU A 399 2.17 -21.13 -13.40
C LEU A 399 2.01 -22.44 -12.62
N LYS A 400 0.79 -22.77 -12.18
CA LYS A 400 0.51 -24.04 -11.49
C LYS A 400 0.68 -25.25 -12.41
N GLU A 401 0.20 -25.16 -13.65
CA GLU A 401 0.34 -26.21 -14.67
C GLU A 401 1.81 -26.46 -15.02
N VAL A 402 2.60 -25.39 -15.14
CA VAL A 402 4.05 -25.48 -15.30
C VAL A 402 4.68 -26.19 -14.09
N ALA A 403 4.33 -25.78 -12.87
CA ALA A 403 4.86 -26.41 -11.66
C ALA A 403 4.52 -27.90 -11.57
N ASP A 404 3.30 -28.28 -11.95
CA ASP A 404 2.85 -29.66 -11.95
C ASP A 404 3.58 -30.50 -13.00
N ARG A 405 3.72 -29.96 -14.23
CA ARG A 405 4.47 -30.62 -15.31
C ARG A 405 5.93 -30.85 -14.93
N GLU A 406 6.55 -29.85 -14.31
CA GLU A 406 7.94 -29.92 -13.85
C GLU A 406 8.10 -30.57 -12.47
N ALA A 407 7.00 -31.01 -11.84
CA ALA A 407 6.98 -31.59 -10.49
C ALA A 407 7.76 -30.74 -9.47
N ILE A 408 7.44 -29.45 -9.37
CA ILE A 408 8.04 -28.49 -8.43
C ILE A 408 7.08 -28.32 -7.24
N PRO A 409 7.40 -28.87 -6.06
CA PRO A 409 6.59 -28.65 -4.86
C PRO A 409 6.68 -27.19 -4.41
N ARG A 410 5.52 -26.53 -4.27
CA ARG A 410 5.38 -25.14 -3.82
C ARG A 410 6.45 -24.21 -4.43
N PRO A 411 6.38 -23.94 -5.75
CA PRO A 411 7.43 -23.18 -6.42
C PRO A 411 7.51 -21.77 -5.82
N THR A 412 8.72 -21.24 -5.79
CA THR A 412 8.94 -19.81 -5.55
C THR A 412 8.67 -19.07 -6.85
N ILE A 413 7.69 -18.18 -6.88
CA ILE A 413 7.38 -17.37 -8.06
C ILE A 413 7.74 -15.91 -7.82
N SER A 414 8.20 -15.25 -8.87
CA SER A 414 8.31 -13.80 -8.91
C SER A 414 7.16 -13.26 -9.73
N ASN A 415 6.30 -12.45 -9.12
CA ASN A 415 5.14 -11.87 -9.77
C ASN A 415 4.84 -10.51 -9.11
N PRO A 416 4.38 -9.50 -9.87
CA PRO A 416 4.11 -8.18 -9.34
C PRO A 416 2.70 -7.97 -8.74
N ASP A 417 1.77 -8.89 -8.99
CA ASP A 417 0.35 -8.75 -8.67
C ASP A 417 -0.09 -9.82 -7.67
N LEU A 418 -0.04 -9.44 -6.39
CA LEU A 418 -0.14 -10.40 -5.30
C LEU A 418 -1.50 -11.05 -5.10
N GLY A 419 -2.61 -10.39 -5.43
CA GLY A 419 -3.92 -10.67 -4.83
C GLY A 419 -4.32 -12.15 -4.90
N LEU A 420 -4.84 -12.57 -6.04
CA LEU A 420 -5.26 -13.95 -6.25
C LEU A 420 -4.07 -14.92 -6.24
N MET A 421 -2.91 -14.48 -6.72
CA MET A 421 -1.67 -15.26 -6.76
C MET A 421 -1.28 -15.79 -5.38
N SER A 422 -1.44 -14.96 -4.35
CA SER A 422 -1.09 -15.30 -2.96
C SER A 422 -2.22 -15.98 -2.19
N TRP A 423 -3.49 -15.79 -2.57
CA TRP A 423 -4.60 -16.29 -1.78
C TRP A 423 -4.69 -17.82 -1.76
N TYR A 424 -4.35 -18.50 -2.85
CA TYR A 424 -4.43 -19.97 -2.94
C TYR A 424 -3.32 -20.71 -2.17
N LYS A 425 -2.30 -20.00 -1.69
CA LYS A 425 -1.19 -20.57 -0.89
C LYS A 425 -0.41 -21.71 -1.59
N GLN A 426 -0.45 -21.74 -2.92
CA GLN A 426 0.24 -22.72 -3.75
C GLN A 426 1.70 -22.37 -4.01
N PHE A 427 2.08 -21.12 -3.75
CA PHE A 427 3.37 -20.56 -4.12
C PHE A 427 4.03 -19.87 -2.94
N ASN A 428 5.36 -19.82 -2.95
CA ASN A 428 6.11 -18.81 -2.23
C ASN A 428 6.34 -17.63 -3.18
N ILE A 429 6.16 -16.39 -2.74
CA ILE A 429 6.12 -15.24 -3.66
C ILE A 429 7.26 -14.28 -3.35
N VAL A 430 8.07 -13.98 -4.36
CA VAL A 430 8.98 -12.84 -4.42
C VAL A 430 8.21 -11.71 -5.10
N ASP A 431 7.65 -10.82 -4.30
CA ASP A 431 6.74 -9.80 -4.80
C ASP A 431 7.47 -8.66 -5.51
N LEU A 432 7.36 -8.61 -6.84
CA LEU A 432 7.86 -7.51 -7.65
C LEU A 432 7.07 -6.22 -7.44
N GLY A 433 5.84 -6.32 -6.94
CA GLY A 433 4.99 -5.20 -6.53
C GLY A 433 5.39 -4.58 -5.20
N MET A 434 6.39 -5.15 -4.51
CA MET A 434 6.98 -4.66 -3.26
C MET A 434 6.04 -4.62 -2.04
N LEU A 435 4.80 -5.10 -2.13
CA LEU A 435 3.82 -5.14 -1.04
C LEU A 435 4.07 -6.32 -0.10
N GLY A 436 4.45 -7.47 -0.64
CA GLY A 436 4.58 -8.76 0.04
C GLY A 436 6.01 -9.21 0.31
N SER A 437 7.01 -8.39 -0.05
CA SER A 437 8.41 -8.65 0.24
C SER A 437 9.08 -7.42 0.82
N GLN A 438 9.54 -7.51 2.06
CA GLN A 438 10.22 -6.43 2.75
C GLN A 438 11.57 -6.11 2.12
N ILE A 439 12.30 -7.13 1.65
CA ILE A 439 13.57 -6.93 0.94
C ILE A 439 13.33 -6.16 -0.36
N MET A 440 12.36 -6.57 -1.19
CA MET A 440 12.05 -5.85 -2.43
C MET A 440 11.60 -4.41 -2.17
N ALA A 441 10.79 -4.18 -1.13
CA ALA A 441 10.34 -2.83 -0.77
C ALA A 441 11.46 -1.90 -0.30
N LYS A 442 12.46 -2.44 0.40
CA LYS A 442 13.59 -1.67 0.94
C LYS A 442 14.71 -1.47 -0.09
N LEU A 443 14.96 -2.46 -0.95
CA LEU A 443 15.96 -2.36 -2.03
C LEU A 443 15.40 -1.59 -3.25
N LYS A 444 14.10 -1.71 -3.51
CA LYS A 444 13.37 -1.15 -4.66
C LYS A 444 13.97 -1.55 -6.01
N ASN A 445 14.94 -0.78 -6.48
CA ASN A 445 15.60 -0.92 -7.78
C ASN A 445 17.12 -0.72 -7.62
N GLY A 446 17.92 -1.47 -8.37
CA GLY A 446 19.36 -1.27 -8.45
C GLY A 446 20.17 -2.57 -8.42
N PRO A 447 21.50 -2.49 -8.33
CA PRO A 447 22.38 -3.66 -8.42
C PRO A 447 22.14 -4.71 -7.33
N LEU A 448 21.76 -4.30 -6.12
CA LEU A 448 21.43 -5.22 -5.02
C LEU A 448 20.17 -6.05 -5.29
N VAL A 449 19.21 -5.49 -6.05
CA VAL A 449 18.00 -6.23 -6.43
C VAL A 449 18.40 -7.38 -7.35
N ALA A 450 19.31 -7.16 -8.29
CA ALA A 450 19.82 -8.20 -9.17
C ALA A 450 20.46 -9.35 -8.38
N ASP A 451 21.36 -9.02 -7.45
CA ASP A 451 22.03 -10.02 -6.61
C ASP A 451 21.04 -10.78 -5.71
N TYR A 452 20.15 -10.07 -5.00
CA TYR A 452 19.07 -10.71 -4.25
C TYR A 452 18.24 -11.64 -5.14
N PHE A 453 17.81 -11.16 -6.31
CA PHE A 453 16.92 -11.87 -7.19
C PHE A 453 17.56 -13.14 -7.78
N PHE A 454 18.80 -13.05 -8.28
CA PHE A 454 19.45 -14.16 -8.97
C PHE A 454 20.21 -15.13 -8.08
N ASP A 455 20.79 -14.65 -6.98
CA ASP A 455 21.72 -15.44 -6.18
C ASP A 455 21.08 -15.98 -4.90
N PHE A 456 20.06 -15.28 -4.38
CA PHE A 456 19.48 -15.55 -3.07
C PHE A 456 18.03 -16.03 -3.14
N ALA A 457 17.13 -15.19 -3.65
CA ALA A 457 15.72 -15.53 -3.83
C ALA A 457 15.54 -16.59 -4.92
N ALA A 458 16.25 -16.42 -6.06
CA ALA A 458 16.26 -17.28 -7.24
C ALA A 458 14.90 -17.94 -7.54
N PRO A 459 13.88 -17.14 -7.93
CA PRO A 459 12.55 -17.66 -8.25
C PRO A 459 12.60 -18.85 -9.22
N ASP A 460 11.73 -19.83 -9.01
CA ASP A 460 11.56 -20.97 -9.92
C ASP A 460 10.90 -20.53 -11.22
N MET A 461 9.94 -19.61 -11.11
CA MET A 461 9.25 -19.02 -12.23
C MET A 461 9.15 -17.51 -12.05
N ILE A 462 9.12 -16.81 -13.18
CA ILE A 462 8.96 -15.36 -13.23
C ILE A 462 7.78 -15.07 -14.14
N GLU A 463 6.86 -14.25 -13.67
CA GLU A 463 5.87 -13.59 -14.52
C GLU A 463 6.07 -12.07 -14.40
N SER A 464 6.01 -11.39 -15.55
CA SER A 464 6.09 -9.94 -15.61
C SER A 464 5.43 -9.39 -16.87
N HIS A 465 4.88 -8.19 -16.73
CA HIS A 465 4.18 -7.45 -17.77
C HIS A 465 4.63 -5.98 -17.82
N GLU A 466 4.05 -5.20 -18.74
CA GLU A 466 4.59 -3.95 -19.30
C GLU A 466 5.29 -3.06 -18.28
N TYR A 467 4.54 -2.58 -17.29
CA TYR A 467 5.05 -1.62 -16.31
C TYR A 467 6.17 -2.22 -15.46
N TRP A 468 6.03 -3.47 -15.03
CA TRP A 468 7.00 -4.12 -14.15
C TRP A 468 8.27 -4.53 -14.88
N SER A 469 8.16 -4.95 -16.14
CA SER A 469 9.31 -5.15 -17.01
C SER A 469 10.10 -3.85 -17.20
N CYS A 470 9.43 -2.70 -17.26
CA CYS A 470 10.09 -1.39 -17.31
C CYS A 470 10.81 -1.05 -15.99
N VAL A 471 10.13 -1.26 -14.85
CA VAL A 471 10.69 -0.98 -13.52
C VAL A 471 11.96 -1.80 -13.31
N TYR A 472 11.94 -3.08 -13.63
CA TYR A 472 13.05 -4.00 -13.38
C TYR A 472 13.95 -4.26 -14.59
N TYR A 473 13.81 -3.50 -15.69
CA TYR A 473 14.58 -3.73 -16.91
C TYR A 473 16.09 -3.77 -16.62
N GLU A 474 16.63 -2.69 -16.04
CA GLU A 474 18.08 -2.56 -15.81
C GLU A 474 18.61 -3.55 -14.75
N SER A 475 17.79 -3.94 -13.77
CA SER A 475 18.25 -4.76 -12.63
C SER A 475 17.98 -6.25 -12.79
N ILE A 476 17.04 -6.65 -13.64
CA ILE A 476 16.66 -8.06 -13.82
C ILE A 476 16.76 -8.44 -15.30
N PHE A 477 15.97 -7.81 -16.17
CA PHE A 477 15.80 -8.30 -17.53
C PHE A 477 16.99 -8.01 -18.48
N ALA A 478 17.76 -6.96 -18.21
CA ALA A 478 18.98 -6.62 -18.92
C ALA A 478 20.23 -7.31 -18.32
N ASP A 479 20.13 -7.90 -17.13
CA ASP A 479 21.22 -8.65 -16.51
C ASP A 479 21.48 -9.94 -17.30
N ALA A 480 22.75 -10.20 -17.63
CA ALA A 480 23.13 -11.39 -18.43
C ALA A 480 22.70 -12.71 -17.76
N ARG A 481 22.66 -12.74 -16.42
CA ARG A 481 22.23 -13.90 -15.64
C ARG A 481 20.78 -14.28 -15.90
N PHE A 482 19.93 -13.34 -16.35
CA PHE A 482 18.54 -13.65 -16.68
C PHE A 482 18.45 -14.70 -17.80
N LYS A 483 19.11 -14.45 -18.93
CA LYS A 483 19.12 -15.39 -20.07
C LYS A 483 19.93 -16.66 -19.78
N GLU A 484 20.94 -16.53 -18.92
CA GLU A 484 21.72 -17.68 -18.44
C GLU A 484 20.86 -18.63 -17.60
N LYS A 485 20.17 -18.11 -16.58
CA LYS A 485 19.46 -18.90 -15.57
C LYS A 485 18.01 -19.24 -15.94
N TYR A 486 17.37 -18.48 -16.82
CA TYR A 486 15.96 -18.64 -17.16
C TYR A 486 15.75 -18.94 -18.64
N GLN A 487 14.71 -19.71 -18.94
CA GLN A 487 14.22 -19.96 -20.28
C GLN A 487 12.76 -19.55 -20.39
N PRO A 488 12.33 -18.95 -21.53
CA PRO A 488 10.96 -18.53 -21.70
C PRO A 488 10.04 -19.74 -21.83
N ILE A 489 8.92 -19.71 -21.11
CA ILE A 489 7.74 -20.55 -21.40
C ILE A 489 6.87 -19.82 -22.41
N ARG A 490 6.68 -18.52 -22.18
CA ARG A 490 6.01 -17.58 -23.06
C ARG A 490 6.74 -16.25 -22.96
N GLU A 491 7.15 -15.68 -24.08
CA GLU A 491 7.79 -14.37 -24.10
C GLU A 491 7.26 -13.59 -25.30
N SER A 492 6.95 -12.32 -25.06
CA SER A 492 6.69 -11.34 -26.10
C SER A 492 7.49 -10.09 -25.81
N LEU A 493 7.87 -9.38 -26.88
CA LEU A 493 8.52 -8.10 -26.80
C LEU A 493 7.49 -7.01 -27.02
N VAL A 494 7.35 -6.10 -26.06
CA VAL A 494 6.39 -4.99 -26.13
C VAL A 494 7.12 -3.66 -26.04
N THR A 495 6.67 -2.69 -26.84
CA THR A 495 7.13 -1.31 -26.74
C THR A 495 6.24 -0.57 -25.77
N TYR A 496 6.79 -0.11 -24.65
CA TYR A 496 6.02 0.60 -23.62
C TYR A 496 6.42 2.08 -23.59
N GLU A 497 5.51 2.96 -24.01
CA GLU A 497 5.78 4.40 -24.14
C GLU A 497 6.21 5.06 -22.83
N PRO A 498 5.59 4.78 -21.66
CA PRO A 498 6.05 5.32 -20.38
C PRO A 498 7.51 4.95 -20.03
N CYS A 499 8.06 3.92 -20.68
CA CYS A 499 9.46 3.52 -20.53
C CYS A 499 10.40 4.13 -21.60
N GLY A 500 10.02 5.23 -22.23
CA GLY A 500 10.81 5.84 -23.31
C GLY A 500 10.84 4.99 -24.58
N ARG A 501 9.77 4.21 -24.82
CA ARG A 501 9.64 3.28 -25.97
C ARG A 501 10.75 2.21 -26.04
N LYS A 502 11.31 1.82 -24.88
CA LYS A 502 12.15 0.63 -24.78
C LYS A 502 11.35 -0.62 -25.16
N THR A 503 12.03 -1.56 -25.81
CA THR A 503 11.50 -2.91 -26.06
C THR A 503 11.68 -3.76 -24.81
N LEU A 504 10.58 -4.15 -24.18
CA LEU A 504 10.58 -4.84 -22.90
C LEU A 504 10.17 -6.31 -23.07
N PRO A 505 10.86 -7.26 -22.44
CA PRO A 505 10.39 -8.64 -22.38
C PRO A 505 9.23 -8.76 -21.37
N VAL A 506 8.11 -9.31 -21.82
CA VAL A 506 6.95 -9.64 -20.97
C VAL A 506 6.54 -11.09 -21.21
N GLY A 507 6.05 -11.76 -20.17
CA GLY A 507 5.67 -13.16 -20.24
C GLY A 507 5.98 -13.98 -19.00
N VAL A 508 6.22 -15.27 -19.21
CA VAL A 508 6.49 -16.28 -18.18
C VAL A 508 7.79 -17.00 -18.50
N TRP A 509 8.68 -17.09 -17.52
CA TRP A 509 9.94 -17.81 -17.61
C TRP A 509 10.08 -18.82 -16.48
N ILE A 510 10.87 -19.86 -16.73
CA ILE A 510 11.23 -20.88 -15.74
C ILE A 510 12.75 -20.96 -15.58
N ARG A 511 13.21 -21.14 -14.35
CA ARG A 511 14.62 -21.31 -14.03
C ARG A 511 15.10 -22.68 -14.50
N LYS A 512 16.18 -22.71 -15.28
CA LYS A 512 16.73 -23.92 -15.91
C LYS A 512 17.15 -24.97 -14.87
N ASP A 513 17.65 -24.54 -13.72
CA ASP A 513 18.17 -25.46 -12.70
C ASP A 513 17.08 -26.31 -12.02
N ILE A 514 15.80 -25.92 -12.09
CA ILE A 514 14.71 -26.60 -11.38
C ILE A 514 13.77 -27.40 -12.28
N ILE A 515 13.97 -27.34 -13.60
CA ILE A 515 13.17 -28.14 -14.55
C ILE A 515 13.36 -29.63 -14.26
N LYS A 516 12.38 -30.45 -14.63
CA LYS A 516 12.34 -31.87 -14.26
C LYS A 516 13.56 -32.66 -14.71
N SER A 517 14.12 -32.33 -15.87
CA SER A 517 15.30 -32.96 -16.45
C SER A 517 16.64 -32.41 -15.94
N SER A 518 16.63 -31.38 -15.10
CA SER A 518 17.85 -30.79 -14.55
C SER A 518 18.54 -31.75 -13.59
N THR A 519 19.87 -31.82 -13.69
CA THR A 519 20.75 -32.51 -12.75
C THR A 519 21.38 -31.55 -11.73
N ALA A 520 20.92 -30.30 -11.67
CA ALA A 520 21.43 -29.32 -10.71
C ALA A 520 21.20 -29.81 -9.27
N PRO A 521 22.13 -29.54 -8.33
CA PRO A 521 22.00 -29.97 -6.93
C PRO A 521 20.68 -29.56 -6.27
N GLU A 522 20.19 -28.34 -6.55
CA GLU A 522 18.91 -27.86 -6.00
C GLU A 522 17.73 -28.75 -6.41
N ARG A 523 17.69 -29.17 -7.69
CA ARG A 523 16.64 -30.06 -8.21
C ARG A 523 16.69 -31.44 -7.56
N MET A 524 17.90 -31.99 -7.41
CA MET A 524 18.10 -33.30 -6.78
C MET A 524 17.65 -33.27 -5.32
N LEU A 525 18.12 -32.30 -4.53
CA LEU A 525 17.71 -32.14 -3.14
C LEU A 525 16.19 -31.93 -3.03
N MET A 526 15.60 -31.09 -3.87
CA MET A 526 14.15 -30.85 -3.87
C MET A 526 13.35 -32.14 -4.14
N ASN A 527 13.77 -32.96 -5.11
CA ASN A 527 13.13 -34.25 -5.38
C ASN A 527 13.25 -35.21 -4.19
N ASP A 528 14.41 -35.24 -3.52
CA ASP A 528 14.62 -36.07 -2.33
C ASP A 528 13.68 -35.65 -1.19
N LEU A 529 13.60 -34.34 -0.91
CA LEU A 529 12.72 -33.81 0.14
C LEU A 529 11.23 -33.99 -0.19
N ALA A 530 10.85 -33.92 -1.47
CA ALA A 530 9.48 -34.20 -1.90
C ALA A 530 9.06 -35.66 -1.67
N LYS A 531 10.00 -36.61 -1.82
CA LYS A 531 9.76 -38.03 -1.55
C LYS A 531 9.78 -38.34 -0.05
N ASN A 532 10.74 -37.77 0.67
CA ASN A 532 10.93 -37.99 2.09
C ASN A 532 11.54 -36.74 2.76
N LEU A 533 10.70 -35.95 3.43
CA LEU A 533 11.13 -34.76 4.13
C LEU A 533 11.99 -35.14 5.34
N ASN A 534 13.31 -34.96 5.21
CA ASN A 534 14.30 -35.43 6.16
C ASN A 534 15.35 -34.33 6.43
N VAL A 535 15.52 -33.98 7.71
CA VAL A 535 16.43 -32.89 8.14
C VAL A 535 17.90 -33.30 8.05
N GLU A 536 18.21 -34.57 8.28
CA GLU A 536 19.54 -35.15 8.10
C GLU A 536 19.98 -35.05 6.63
N ARG A 537 19.05 -35.24 5.67
CA ARG A 537 19.35 -35.05 4.24
C ARG A 537 19.73 -33.59 3.94
N ILE A 538 19.02 -32.62 4.53
CA ILE A 538 19.35 -31.18 4.42
C ILE A 538 20.74 -30.90 5.00
N SER A 539 21.05 -31.43 6.19
CA SER A 539 22.38 -31.26 6.81
C SER A 539 23.48 -31.84 5.95
N SER A 540 23.30 -33.08 5.48
CA SER A 540 24.29 -33.77 4.65
C SER A 540 24.54 -33.03 3.34
N GLU A 541 23.49 -32.49 2.70
CA GLU A 541 23.67 -31.69 1.48
C GLU A 541 24.43 -30.40 1.76
N LEU A 542 24.13 -29.70 2.86
CA LEU A 542 24.87 -28.50 3.26
C LEU A 542 26.34 -28.82 3.53
N ASP A 543 26.62 -29.88 4.28
CA ASP A 543 27.99 -30.34 4.57
C ASP A 543 28.77 -30.68 3.31
N GLN A 544 28.15 -31.43 2.40
CA GLN A 544 28.76 -31.78 1.12
C GLN A 544 29.02 -30.53 0.28
N CYS A 545 28.03 -29.64 0.18
CA CYS A 545 28.16 -28.39 -0.55
C CYS A 545 29.34 -27.56 -0.02
N LEU A 546 29.40 -27.31 1.30
CA LEU A 546 30.47 -26.52 1.91
C LEU A 546 31.86 -27.12 1.72
N ALA A 547 31.95 -28.44 1.52
CA ALA A 547 33.21 -29.11 1.21
C ALA A 547 33.67 -28.93 -0.26
N THR A 548 32.74 -28.68 -1.19
CA THR A 548 33.02 -28.66 -2.64
C THR A 548 32.84 -27.30 -3.31
N ASP A 549 31.96 -26.46 -2.78
CA ASP A 549 31.52 -25.19 -3.36
C ASP A 549 31.30 -24.15 -2.24
N SER A 550 31.50 -22.87 -2.55
CA SER A 550 31.21 -21.78 -1.64
C SER A 550 29.75 -21.32 -1.70
N ASN A 551 29.01 -21.61 -2.78
CA ASN A 551 27.63 -21.15 -2.95
C ASN A 551 26.58 -22.20 -2.57
N CYS A 552 26.31 -22.32 -1.27
CA CYS A 552 25.34 -23.28 -0.74
C CYS A 552 23.92 -22.72 -0.52
N THR A 553 23.61 -21.55 -1.10
CA THR A 553 22.29 -20.88 -0.94
C THR A 553 21.12 -21.72 -1.43
N TYR A 554 21.36 -22.66 -2.37
CA TYR A 554 20.31 -23.53 -2.89
C TYR A 554 19.75 -24.50 -1.84
N VAL A 555 20.54 -24.88 -0.85
CA VAL A 555 20.10 -25.79 0.22
C VAL A 555 19.01 -25.10 1.06
N ALA A 556 19.22 -23.82 1.41
CA ALA A 556 18.24 -23.01 2.14
C ALA A 556 16.96 -22.82 1.32
N ARG A 557 17.09 -22.51 0.01
CA ARG A 557 15.92 -22.41 -0.90
C ARG A 557 15.14 -23.71 -1.01
N ALA A 558 15.82 -24.85 -1.13
CA ALA A 558 15.17 -26.16 -1.16
C ALA A 558 14.40 -26.43 0.13
N ALA A 559 15.01 -26.18 1.30
CA ALA A 559 14.34 -26.30 2.60
C ALA A 559 13.16 -25.33 2.76
N TYR A 560 13.30 -24.10 2.28
CA TYR A 560 12.26 -23.06 2.32
C TYR A 560 10.95 -23.49 1.64
N ARG A 561 11.02 -24.29 0.57
CA ARG A 561 9.83 -24.83 -0.09
C ARG A 561 9.00 -25.76 0.80
N PHE A 562 9.60 -26.36 1.82
CA PHE A 562 8.93 -27.30 2.75
C PHE A 562 8.80 -26.74 4.17
N LEU A 563 8.96 -25.43 4.35
CA LEU A 563 8.95 -24.80 5.68
C LEU A 563 7.66 -25.05 6.48
N PRO A 564 6.44 -25.01 5.90
CA PRO A 564 5.21 -25.34 6.60
C PRO A 564 5.23 -26.78 7.14
N GLU A 565 5.67 -27.74 6.33
CA GLU A 565 5.75 -29.15 6.70
C GLU A 565 6.80 -29.38 7.78
N LEU A 566 7.98 -28.75 7.66
CA LEU A 566 9.02 -28.79 8.69
C LEU A 566 8.53 -28.21 10.04
N ARG A 567 7.67 -27.18 10.01
CA ARG A 567 7.06 -26.60 11.21
C ARG A 567 6.06 -27.55 11.85
N VAL A 568 5.14 -28.11 11.06
CA VAL A 568 4.12 -29.05 11.53
C VAL A 568 4.76 -30.32 12.13
N ASN A 569 5.87 -30.77 11.55
CA ASN A 569 6.61 -31.94 12.03
C ASN A 569 7.54 -31.64 13.23
N GLY A 570 7.57 -30.41 13.77
CA GLY A 570 8.44 -30.02 14.87
C GLY A 570 9.95 -30.03 14.53
N GLN A 571 10.29 -30.03 13.24
CA GLN A 571 11.65 -30.18 12.71
C GLN A 571 12.36 -28.85 12.46
N LEU A 572 11.63 -27.73 12.51
CA LEU A 572 12.14 -26.42 12.13
C LEU A 572 13.36 -25.96 12.94
N GLU A 573 13.37 -26.11 14.27
CA GLU A 573 14.51 -25.67 15.09
C GLU A 573 15.79 -26.44 14.75
N LYS A 574 15.65 -27.73 14.45
CA LYS A 574 16.76 -28.56 13.98
C LYS A 574 17.25 -28.05 12.61
N THR A 575 16.35 -27.74 11.69
CA THR A 575 16.71 -27.13 10.40
C THR A 575 17.44 -25.80 10.58
N LYS A 576 16.98 -24.90 11.48
CA LYS A 576 17.68 -23.64 11.77
C LYS A 576 19.11 -23.88 12.27
N SER A 577 19.31 -24.86 13.15
CA SER A 577 20.63 -25.16 13.69
C SER A 577 21.64 -25.63 12.62
N ILE A 578 21.16 -26.29 11.56
CA ILE A 578 22.00 -26.71 10.42
C ILE A 578 22.60 -25.50 9.71
N PHE A 579 21.83 -24.43 9.50
CA PHE A 579 22.29 -23.24 8.78
C PHE A 579 23.15 -22.29 9.63
N ALA A 580 23.40 -22.61 10.91
CA ALA A 580 24.30 -21.82 11.76
C ALA A 580 25.76 -21.80 11.24
N LYS A 581 26.17 -22.81 10.48
CA LYS A 581 27.50 -22.91 9.85
C LYS A 581 27.55 -22.38 8.41
N SER A 582 26.42 -21.93 7.85
CA SER A 582 26.38 -21.45 6.47
C SER A 582 27.15 -20.13 6.31
N PRO A 583 27.96 -19.95 5.26
CA PRO A 583 28.56 -18.65 4.92
C PRO A 583 27.51 -17.57 4.65
N THR A 584 26.31 -17.97 4.23
CA THR A 584 25.15 -17.10 3.98
C THR A 584 24.15 -17.12 5.13
N ARG A 585 24.59 -17.45 6.35
CA ARG A 585 23.75 -17.65 7.54
C ARG A 585 22.70 -16.57 7.73
N ASP A 586 23.05 -15.28 7.65
CA ASP A 586 22.09 -14.21 7.92
C ASP A 586 20.93 -14.20 6.93
N PHE A 587 21.21 -14.53 5.66
CA PHE A 587 20.19 -14.68 4.64
C PHE A 587 19.39 -15.98 4.80
N ASP A 588 20.05 -17.10 5.05
CA ASP A 588 19.39 -18.39 5.24
C ASP A 588 18.45 -18.35 6.45
N MET A 589 18.90 -17.72 7.52
CA MET A 589 18.08 -17.50 8.72
C MET A 589 16.92 -16.56 8.43
N PHE A 590 17.07 -15.54 7.60
CA PHE A 590 15.94 -14.73 7.14
C PHE A 590 14.88 -15.59 6.44
N LEU A 591 15.26 -16.43 5.47
CA LEU A 591 14.31 -17.33 4.79
C LEU A 591 13.61 -18.29 5.77
N LEU A 592 14.35 -18.85 6.72
CA LEU A 592 13.83 -19.87 7.63
C LEU A 592 13.07 -19.30 8.83
N THR A 593 13.28 -18.03 9.19
CA THR A 593 12.77 -17.43 10.44
C THR A 593 12.00 -16.15 10.25
N GLY A 594 11.89 -15.62 9.02
CA GLY A 594 11.20 -14.36 8.75
C GLY A 594 9.74 -14.34 9.19
N PHE A 595 9.08 -15.50 9.26
CA PHE A 595 7.72 -15.62 9.81
C PHE A 595 7.64 -15.38 11.33
N SER A 596 8.77 -15.38 12.04
CA SER A 596 8.87 -15.25 13.50
C SER A 596 9.50 -13.93 13.97
N ASP A 597 10.31 -13.31 13.13
CA ASP A 597 11.01 -12.06 13.43
C ASP A 597 10.75 -11.01 12.33
N GLY A 598 10.04 -9.93 12.71
CA GLY A 598 9.72 -8.82 11.82
C GLY A 598 10.93 -7.99 11.38
N LYS A 599 12.09 -8.12 12.04
CA LYS A 599 13.33 -7.39 11.70
C LYS A 599 14.38 -8.25 10.99
N SER A 600 14.05 -9.50 10.71
CA SER A 600 14.98 -10.45 10.08
C SER A 600 15.53 -9.95 8.72
N ASN A 601 14.76 -9.12 8.01
CA ASN A 601 15.20 -8.51 6.75
C ASN A 601 16.36 -7.51 6.91
N GLU A 602 16.55 -6.91 8.08
CA GLU A 602 17.63 -5.94 8.30
C GLU A 602 18.99 -6.62 8.19
N ASN A 603 19.14 -7.79 8.82
CA ASN A 603 20.34 -8.60 8.73
C ASN A 603 20.57 -9.13 7.30
N ALA A 604 19.50 -9.57 6.63
CA ALA A 604 19.58 -10.03 5.24
C ALA A 604 20.06 -8.91 4.31
N ILE A 605 19.54 -7.69 4.45
CA ILE A 605 19.96 -6.53 3.63
C ILE A 605 21.41 -6.15 3.94
N ALA A 606 21.82 -6.15 5.20
CA ALA A 606 23.21 -5.90 5.60
C ALA A 606 24.17 -6.92 4.97
N PHE A 607 23.80 -8.19 5.04
CA PHE A 607 24.53 -9.27 4.41
C PHE A 607 24.61 -9.09 2.89
N LEU A 608 23.48 -8.83 2.21
CA LEU A 608 23.43 -8.60 0.75
C LEU A 608 24.35 -7.47 0.32
N PHE A 609 24.37 -6.36 1.08
CA PHE A 609 25.24 -5.24 0.79
C PHE A 609 26.73 -5.61 0.94
N ASN A 610 27.10 -6.23 2.05
CA ASN A 610 28.49 -6.64 2.28
C ASN A 610 28.96 -7.67 1.25
N ASN A 611 28.09 -8.63 0.90
CA ASN A 611 28.36 -9.60 -0.16
C ASN A 611 28.54 -8.90 -1.52
N PHE A 612 27.73 -7.90 -1.83
CA PHE A 612 27.89 -7.10 -3.06
C PHE A 612 29.26 -6.41 -3.10
N LEU A 613 29.69 -5.77 -2.01
CA LEU A 613 30.99 -5.12 -1.92
C LEU A 613 32.13 -6.11 -2.20
N GLN A 614 32.08 -7.29 -1.56
CA GLN A 614 33.10 -8.33 -1.72
C GLN A 614 33.10 -8.93 -3.13
N LYS A 615 31.93 -9.36 -3.63
CA LYS A 615 31.75 -9.99 -4.93
C LYS A 615 32.25 -9.11 -6.08
N ASN A 616 32.03 -7.81 -5.98
CA ASN A 616 32.44 -6.85 -7.01
C ASN A 616 33.82 -6.23 -6.73
N GLY A 617 34.52 -6.67 -5.67
CA GLY A 617 35.86 -6.17 -5.33
C GLY A 617 35.90 -4.67 -5.04
N LEU A 618 34.83 -4.11 -4.46
CA LEU A 618 34.83 -2.69 -4.08
C LEU A 618 35.76 -2.49 -2.88
N ALA A 619 36.80 -1.70 -3.09
CA ALA A 619 37.74 -1.33 -2.04
C ALA A 619 37.26 -0.05 -1.34
N ARG A 620 37.47 0.02 -0.02
CA ARG A 620 37.19 1.24 0.74
C ARG A 620 38.18 2.32 0.29
N ALA A 621 37.66 3.37 -0.34
CA ALA A 621 38.45 4.46 -0.89
C ALA A 621 38.59 5.62 0.09
N ASP A 622 37.56 5.93 0.88
CA ASP A 622 37.58 7.03 1.85
C ASP A 622 36.51 6.83 2.95
N SER A 623 36.51 7.74 3.93
CA SER A 623 35.41 7.92 4.88
C SER A 623 35.13 9.41 5.12
N GLY A 624 33.85 9.78 5.23
CA GLY A 624 33.42 11.17 5.41
C GLY A 624 32.07 11.27 6.12
N LYS A 625 32.00 12.05 7.21
CA LYS A 625 30.76 12.31 7.99
C LYS A 625 29.98 11.04 8.37
N GLY A 626 30.69 9.96 8.70
CA GLY A 626 30.09 8.68 9.08
C GLY A 626 29.73 7.76 7.91
N TYR A 627 30.04 8.15 6.66
CA TYR A 627 29.95 7.28 5.49
C TYR A 627 31.30 6.71 5.11
N ASP A 628 31.35 5.40 4.92
CA ASP A 628 32.41 4.69 4.22
C ASP A 628 32.08 4.66 2.73
N ILE A 629 33.05 5.07 1.91
CA ILE A 629 32.91 5.13 0.46
C ILE A 629 33.73 4.00 -0.13
N TYR A 630 33.08 3.14 -0.90
CA TYR A 630 33.68 2.01 -1.58
C TYR A 630 33.57 2.21 -3.09
N ILE A 631 34.66 1.95 -3.81
CA ILE A 631 34.72 2.23 -5.26
C ILE A 631 35.41 1.09 -5.98
N ASN A 632 34.93 0.78 -7.18
CA ASN A 632 35.67 0.07 -8.21
C ASN A 632 35.42 0.78 -9.57
N LYS A 633 35.77 0.14 -10.69
CA LYS A 633 35.56 0.69 -12.04
C LYS A 633 34.07 0.84 -12.43
N ASP A 634 33.19 0.02 -11.86
CA ASP A 634 31.78 -0.11 -12.28
C ASP A 634 30.80 0.53 -11.29
N TYR A 635 31.22 0.73 -10.04
CA TYR A 635 30.34 1.10 -8.94
C TYR A 635 31.00 2.03 -7.92
N VAL A 636 30.15 2.87 -7.35
CA VAL A 636 30.38 3.60 -6.11
C VAL A 636 29.33 3.13 -5.10
N ALA A 637 29.76 2.81 -3.89
CA ALA A 637 28.88 2.45 -2.79
C ALA A 637 29.17 3.29 -1.55
N TYR A 638 28.12 3.61 -0.82
CA TYR A 638 28.16 4.38 0.42
C TYR A 638 27.57 3.53 1.53
N LEU A 639 28.21 3.55 2.70
CA LEU A 639 27.74 2.82 3.86
C LEU A 639 27.85 3.70 5.10
N ASN A 640 26.76 3.89 5.83
CA ASN A 640 26.78 4.49 7.15
C ASN A 640 26.18 3.50 8.16
N ASN A 641 27.02 3.05 9.10
CA ASN A 641 26.64 2.08 10.12
C ASN A 641 25.79 2.68 11.27
N ASN A 642 25.69 4.01 11.35
CA ASN A 642 24.97 4.77 12.37
C ASN A 642 24.04 5.81 11.72
N CYS A 643 23.14 5.32 10.89
CA CYS A 643 22.26 6.09 10.06
C CYS A 643 21.16 6.81 10.87
N SER A 644 21.24 8.14 10.90
CA SER A 644 20.20 9.00 11.48
C SER A 644 19.11 9.34 10.47
N SER A 645 17.97 9.85 10.92
CA SER A 645 16.94 10.37 10.00
C SER A 645 17.46 11.54 9.15
N GLU A 646 18.40 12.33 9.67
CA GLU A 646 19.05 13.41 8.94
C GLU A 646 19.96 12.88 7.82
N SER A 647 20.78 11.87 8.12
CA SER A 647 21.66 11.18 7.16
C SER A 647 20.90 10.73 5.91
N ILE A 648 19.67 10.27 6.10
CA ILE A 648 18.83 9.74 5.02
C ILE A 648 18.12 10.85 4.23
N ALA A 649 17.73 11.94 4.92
CA ALA A 649 17.01 13.05 4.34
C ALA A 649 17.90 14.00 3.53
N THR A 650 19.20 14.06 3.82
CA THR A 650 20.13 14.94 3.11
C THR A 650 20.50 14.37 1.74
N PRO A 651 20.31 15.15 0.65
CA PRO A 651 20.73 14.74 -0.69
C PRO A 651 22.22 14.48 -0.80
N PHE A 652 22.55 13.45 -1.59
CA PHE A 652 23.90 13.17 -2.05
C PHE A 652 24.06 13.68 -3.47
N TYR A 653 25.23 14.26 -3.74
CA TYR A 653 25.66 14.49 -5.10
C TYR A 653 26.80 13.53 -5.46
N LEU A 654 26.82 13.13 -6.72
CA LEU A 654 27.85 12.26 -7.28
C LEU A 654 28.19 12.76 -8.66
N HIS A 655 29.26 13.53 -8.76
CA HIS A 655 29.79 14.04 -10.02
C HIS A 655 30.95 13.15 -10.46
N VAL A 656 30.81 12.53 -11.62
CA VAL A 656 31.81 11.64 -12.20
C VAL A 656 32.50 12.35 -13.36
N PHE A 657 33.83 12.43 -13.31
CA PHE A 657 34.66 13.07 -14.33
C PHE A 657 35.42 12.02 -15.15
N PRO A 658 35.46 12.14 -16.48
CA PRO A 658 36.22 11.21 -17.33
C PRO A 658 37.73 11.35 -17.11
N SER A 659 38.46 10.26 -17.29
CA SER A 659 39.93 10.26 -17.33
C SER A 659 40.46 10.99 -18.56
N ASN A 660 39.73 10.90 -19.68
CA ASN A 660 40.00 11.60 -20.92
C ASN A 660 38.69 12.24 -21.45
N PRO A 661 38.50 13.57 -21.33
CA PRO A 661 37.31 14.24 -21.85
C PRO A 661 37.09 14.03 -23.35
N ASP A 662 38.15 13.74 -24.11
CA ASP A 662 38.04 13.53 -25.55
C ASP A 662 37.38 12.20 -25.94
N SER A 663 37.35 11.21 -25.04
CA SER A 663 36.69 9.92 -25.27
C SER A 663 35.16 9.96 -25.15
N LEU A 664 34.62 11.04 -24.60
CA LEU A 664 33.18 11.23 -24.46
C LEU A 664 32.49 11.45 -25.82
N SER A 665 31.28 10.94 -25.99
CA SER A 665 30.44 11.27 -27.15
C SER A 665 30.13 12.77 -27.18
N SER A 666 29.78 13.33 -28.33
CA SER A 666 29.45 14.77 -28.45
C SER A 666 28.36 15.22 -27.46
N LYS A 667 27.40 14.34 -27.15
CA LYS A 667 26.33 14.56 -26.16
C LYS A 667 26.85 14.56 -24.72
N GLU A 668 27.80 13.68 -24.40
CA GLU A 668 28.44 13.63 -23.09
C GLU A 668 29.42 14.79 -22.89
N LYS A 669 30.15 15.19 -23.94
CA LYS A 669 31.00 16.39 -23.95
C LYS A 669 30.22 17.67 -23.66
N THR A 670 28.96 17.76 -24.13
CA THR A 670 28.10 18.93 -23.84
C THR A 670 27.71 19.01 -22.37
N ASN A 671 27.63 17.87 -21.68
CA ASN A 671 27.27 17.80 -20.26
C ASN A 671 28.50 17.78 -19.33
N GLY A 672 29.70 17.52 -19.86
CA GLY A 672 31.01 17.68 -19.21
C GLY A 672 31.35 16.68 -18.10
N TYR A 673 30.36 16.12 -17.39
CA TYR A 673 30.49 15.16 -16.29
C TYR A 673 29.12 14.48 -16.06
N ALA A 674 29.12 13.25 -15.53
CA ALA A 674 27.88 12.58 -15.18
C ALA A 674 27.44 12.97 -13.76
N ASN A 675 26.27 13.61 -13.65
CA ASN A 675 25.63 13.91 -12.37
C ASN A 675 24.67 12.78 -12.00
N LEU A 676 25.03 12.04 -10.96
CA LEU A 676 24.31 10.86 -10.49
C LEU A 676 23.73 11.10 -9.09
N ASP A 677 23.37 12.34 -8.81
CA ASP A 677 22.78 12.81 -7.56
C ASP A 677 21.64 11.91 -7.11
N PHE A 678 21.57 11.68 -5.80
CA PHE A 678 20.66 10.70 -5.23
C PHE A 678 20.30 11.03 -3.81
N ASN A 679 19.14 10.57 -3.39
CA ASN A 679 18.80 10.54 -1.97
C ASN A 679 18.62 9.10 -1.54
N PHE A 680 19.01 8.81 -0.31
CA PHE A 680 18.72 7.53 0.32
C PHE A 680 17.20 7.30 0.44
N LEU A 681 16.43 8.38 0.63
CA LEU A 681 14.98 8.40 0.56
C LEU A 681 14.47 9.56 -0.31
N ILE A 682 14.52 9.44 -1.65
CA ILE A 682 13.48 10.10 -2.46
C ILE A 682 12.44 9.06 -2.79
N GLN A 683 11.30 9.25 -2.15
CA GLN A 683 10.01 8.66 -2.46
C GLN A 683 9.13 9.82 -2.95
N GLY A 684 9.03 10.00 -4.26
CA GLY A 684 8.16 11.04 -4.83
C GLY A 684 8.75 11.75 -6.03
N ASN A 685 8.81 11.06 -7.16
CA ASN A 685 8.11 11.46 -8.38
C ASN A 685 8.17 10.27 -9.35
N LEU A 686 7.12 10.07 -10.13
CA LEU A 686 6.98 9.02 -11.15
C LEU A 686 8.03 9.08 -12.28
N ASP A 687 9.02 9.97 -12.17
CA ASP A 687 10.12 10.00 -13.12
C ASP A 687 10.99 8.76 -12.87
N LEU A 688 10.72 7.73 -13.67
CA LEU A 688 11.42 6.45 -13.71
C LEU A 688 12.94 6.60 -13.86
N ASN A 689 13.46 7.80 -14.13
CA ASN A 689 14.88 8.08 -14.33
C ASN A 689 15.62 8.57 -13.07
N LEU A 690 14.93 9.12 -12.06
CA LEU A 690 15.55 9.62 -10.82
C LEU A 690 15.39 8.59 -9.68
N ARG A 691 15.90 7.38 -9.92
CA ARG A 691 15.70 6.23 -9.01
C ARG A 691 16.55 6.35 -7.74
N ALA A 692 15.93 6.15 -6.58
CA ALA A 692 16.63 5.91 -5.33
C ALA A 692 17.35 4.55 -5.40
N HIS A 693 18.63 4.50 -5.01
CA HIS A 693 19.40 3.25 -4.84
C HIS A 693 19.90 3.05 -3.41
N GLY A 694 19.30 3.80 -2.47
CA GLY A 694 19.60 3.69 -1.05
C GLY A 694 18.61 2.79 -0.33
N PHE A 695 19.07 2.16 0.76
CA PHE A 695 18.26 1.38 1.68
C PHE A 695 18.59 1.76 3.13
N LYS A 696 17.68 1.43 4.04
CA LYS A 696 17.91 1.46 5.48
C LYS A 696 17.60 0.07 6.06
N ALA A 697 18.52 -0.47 6.83
CA ALA A 697 18.39 -1.74 7.53
C ALA A 697 18.90 -1.56 8.97
N GLY A 698 17.99 -1.48 9.93
CA GLY A 698 18.32 -1.18 11.32
C GLY A 698 18.99 0.19 11.46
N ASN A 699 20.17 0.20 12.09
CA ASN A 699 21.00 1.39 12.22
C ASN A 699 21.87 1.67 11.00
N MET A 700 21.87 0.78 10.01
CA MET A 700 22.69 0.94 8.82
C MET A 700 21.87 1.53 7.67
N CYS A 701 22.47 2.41 6.88
CA CYS A 701 21.97 2.75 5.55
C CYS A 701 23.10 2.71 4.54
N GLY A 702 22.76 2.28 3.33
CA GLY A 702 23.72 2.18 2.24
C GLY A 702 23.09 2.57 0.92
N ALA A 703 23.92 2.90 -0.06
CA ALA A 703 23.48 3.17 -1.42
C ALA A 703 24.54 2.68 -2.41
N ILE A 704 24.10 2.23 -3.58
CA ILE A 704 24.99 1.78 -4.66
C ILE A 704 24.63 2.50 -5.94
N ARG A 705 25.61 3.12 -6.60
CA ARG A 705 25.45 3.75 -7.92
C ARG A 705 26.37 3.05 -8.92
N LYS A 706 25.81 2.67 -10.07
CA LYS A 706 26.60 2.24 -11.22
C LYS A 706 27.30 3.46 -11.80
N LEU A 707 28.60 3.36 -12.06
CA LEU A 707 29.37 4.37 -12.75
C LEU A 707 29.08 4.29 -14.27
N PRO A 708 29.31 5.39 -15.01
CA PRO A 708 29.21 5.38 -16.47
C PRO A 708 30.16 4.34 -17.08
N ASP A 709 29.81 3.82 -18.27
CA ASP A 709 30.61 2.79 -18.95
C ASP A 709 31.92 3.32 -19.58
N TRP A 710 32.30 4.57 -19.32
CA TRP A 710 33.56 5.18 -19.76
C TRP A 710 34.57 5.31 -18.61
N ASP A 711 35.86 5.42 -18.95
CA ASP A 711 36.94 5.48 -17.96
C ASP A 711 36.79 6.67 -17.02
N VAL A 712 36.48 6.38 -15.77
CA VAL A 712 36.34 7.38 -14.71
C VAL A 712 37.72 7.85 -14.27
N GLY A 713 37.96 9.16 -14.29
CA GLY A 713 39.20 9.78 -13.81
C GLY A 713 39.11 10.21 -12.36
N ASN A 714 38.06 10.96 -12.01
CA ASN A 714 37.84 11.46 -10.66
C ASN A 714 36.36 11.42 -10.31
N ILE A 715 36.06 11.23 -9.03
CA ILE A 715 34.71 11.27 -8.50
C ILE A 715 34.65 12.36 -7.43
N ARG A 716 33.74 13.31 -7.56
CA ARG A 716 33.45 14.30 -6.52
C ARG A 716 32.09 13.98 -5.94
N THR A 717 32.06 13.69 -4.65
CA THR A 717 30.82 13.29 -3.96
C THR A 717 30.74 13.90 -2.58
N GLY A 718 29.52 14.03 -2.09
CA GLY A 718 29.26 14.58 -0.76
C GLY A 718 27.78 14.70 -0.50
N GLN A 719 27.46 15.43 0.55
CA GLN A 719 26.09 15.82 0.89
C GLN A 719 25.96 17.33 0.80
N TRP A 720 24.84 17.83 0.27
CA TRP A 720 24.55 19.26 0.23
C TRP A 720 23.18 19.54 0.86
N ILE A 721 23.05 20.64 1.62
CA ILE A 721 21.76 21.16 2.12
C ILE A 721 21.18 22.18 1.13
N PRO A 722 20.09 21.89 0.40
CA PRO A 722 19.54 22.78 -0.63
C PRO A 722 19.25 24.19 -0.18
N LYS A 723 18.79 24.34 1.06
CA LYS A 723 18.37 25.62 1.60
C LYS A 723 19.52 26.64 1.71
N ASN A 724 20.75 26.19 1.96
CA ASN A 724 21.88 27.08 2.23
C ASN A 724 22.94 27.05 1.11
N GLN A 725 22.71 26.26 0.05
CA GLN A 725 23.74 25.90 -0.95
C GLN A 725 25.07 25.48 -0.29
N ALA A 726 24.98 24.94 0.92
CA ALA A 726 26.12 24.60 1.74
C ALA A 726 26.38 23.10 1.61
N LEU A 727 27.61 22.77 1.25
CA LEU A 727 28.11 21.42 1.32
C LEU A 727 28.17 21.02 2.80
N VAL A 728 27.47 19.95 3.17
CA VAL A 728 27.61 19.32 4.49
C VAL A 728 29.01 18.72 4.60
N TRP A 729 29.44 18.11 3.50
CA TRP A 729 30.80 17.67 3.25
C TRP A 729 30.99 17.39 1.76
N GLU A 730 32.25 17.36 1.36
CA GLU A 730 32.68 17.03 0.02
C GLU A 730 33.95 16.18 0.11
N LYS A 731 34.08 15.23 -0.79
CA LYS A 731 35.31 14.50 -1.07
C LYS A 731 35.52 14.36 -2.57
N THR A 732 36.76 14.52 -2.98
CA THR A 732 37.24 14.06 -4.28
C THR A 732 37.96 12.74 -4.06
N VAL A 733 37.41 11.68 -4.65
CA VAL A 733 38.02 10.36 -4.64
C VAL A 733 38.64 10.15 -6.01
N ALA A 734 39.96 10.02 -6.05
CA ALA A 734 40.67 9.66 -7.27
C ALA A 734 40.23 8.25 -7.69
N SER A 735 39.95 8.03 -8.97
CA SER A 735 39.63 6.68 -9.42
C SER A 735 40.86 5.78 -9.24
N MET A 736 40.64 4.54 -8.85
CA MET A 736 41.70 3.53 -8.89
C MET A 736 41.99 3.26 -10.37
N LYS A 737 43.22 3.55 -10.81
CA LYS A 737 43.73 3.10 -12.11
C LYS A 737 43.74 1.57 -12.19
#